data_AF-A0A7S1C821-F1
#
_entry.id   AF-A0A7S1C821-F1
#
_cell.length_a   1.000
_cell.length_b   1.000
_cell.length_c   1.000
_cell.angle_alpha   90.00
_cell.angle_beta   90.00
_cell.angle_gamma   90.00
#
_symmetry.space_group_name_H-M   'P 1'
#
loop_
_entity.id
_entity.type
_entity.pdbx_description
1 polymer ?
#
loop_
_entity_poly.entity_id
_entity_poly.type
_entity_poly.pdbx_seq_one_letter_code
_entity_poly.pdbx_strand_id
1 'polypeptide(L)'
;AASIGNGDAATDSPGDVSYSYVELVETATSAVEEARSALEGAEASAAIDAEREKAQLALRRLESLKQRNVRAGAPADEGTKKVGLADGKKPKVLVEWDPAKTWDMKQVKANVERFAFAVSEAEEDVIARQTEDVKEASMHLEKCRRRLKALEKEAADHPDSATAGAAIALQALRDVMEKTEGMEAAAKAVGITDWESNEPGDIAYDFVDGVNAAVRAADAAEASLQDAEAAHEVTAVYEEIQAIREKLQKVQARNAAAGAPADDATGLVNAAGGKLPAWAVEGAPRFSHDDIEKARAEMAAFSDAVDAADAAVRGRQTKDVGGAADKLKGFKDSLLALVAQDKEAGSPSEAATAALLAAQATIAAAEAAYGARDAEDDVAPGKNAYAFCHAVGSIEDALKLAEMEVALANKSKAKEGLVKRAERAKKALDAATSRNVAAGSPDDEASNVLRRAKKAYPQAELDGSDLEAMAKAVAEFERLADEADDATLQRQKADVRGAKEGLAAAKAALAKAQAENEEGGSPDDDATRKLAEAAEAIAAAEKLASAAAADDSEAAKPGTDAYAFVDACSKAAATMDYAASAMKKRDTGIAEAVAKSKQNLEAARKLVKEMQKTNEAAGIPVDDATAKIQAAAEAFVAIDTVDALVTVNPVAGPYKELLAMAEPTLAAVRAAQLALAGREKGAVAALKERLGKVVARDDAHGSPEDEAKEVLEKAKLLVAALESLNMDDDEALAANAEAVEAAAAAVEKAEKAVKSREERLLVDAAGRVSKQRADLDRLKARNIAQKSPADKGTEALDEALIVLGDAEHLRDEVKRLGSEAPLATLKAYFDVIPKLEKLRGVAYGAINARGAMAMLKSQSSMKKDAASRRKECEAKLAALRAQLAELQMRQDDWVAEHGEPPEGDKATAALKDAIAKVEAGEVALKRSMEHPHSAEAASMMGSKVEEAVIAVALAGQAMSEREIRHREETDNAELYADVVKAEARLKELIEQRDSLLARNKEAGQPDDDATA
;
A
#
# COMPACT_ATOMS: atom_id res chain seq x y z
N ALA A 1 81.41 -34.81 152.91
CA ALA A 1 82.47 -34.18 152.10
C ALA A 1 81.80 -33.09 151.28
N ALA A 2 81.75 -31.84 151.75
CA ALA A 2 82.88 -30.91 151.80
C ALA A 2 83.60 -30.88 150.44
N SER A 3 83.71 -29.77 149.73
CA SER A 3 83.62 -28.40 150.19
C SER A 3 83.38 -27.45 149.02
N ILE A 4 82.77 -26.33 149.36
CA ILE A 4 83.09 -25.00 148.83
C ILE A 4 84.62 -24.88 148.64
N GLY A 5 85.06 -24.08 147.68
CA GLY A 5 86.47 -23.81 147.45
C GLY A 5 87.31 -23.40 148.69
N ASN A 6 88.61 -23.33 148.43
CA ASN A 6 89.74 -22.88 149.27
C ASN A 6 90.32 -23.86 150.29
N GLY A 7 91.65 -24.01 150.21
CA GLY A 7 92.53 -23.98 151.39
C GLY A 7 93.44 -25.18 151.62
N ASP A 8 94.73 -24.97 151.35
CA ASP A 8 95.89 -25.33 152.17
C ASP A 8 96.13 -26.76 152.71
N ALA A 9 97.24 -27.30 152.19
CA ALA A 9 98.44 -27.75 152.91
C ALA A 9 98.39 -28.99 153.83
N ALA A 10 98.97 -30.07 153.27
CA ALA A 10 100.19 -30.74 153.75
C ALA A 10 100.17 -31.64 155.01
N THR A 11 101.09 -32.60 154.94
CA THR A 11 101.76 -33.39 156.01
C THR A 11 101.15 -34.71 156.50
N ASP A 12 101.85 -35.77 156.10
CA ASP A 12 102.31 -36.93 156.87
C ASP A 12 101.89 -37.11 158.35
N SER A 13 101.33 -38.30 158.61
CA SER A 13 101.67 -39.22 159.71
C SER A 13 101.17 -38.88 161.15
N PRO A 14 101.38 -39.77 162.14
CA PRO A 14 100.32 -40.49 162.85
C PRO A 14 100.13 -40.00 164.30
N GLY A 15 99.03 -40.37 164.96
CA GLY A 15 98.91 -40.09 166.39
C GLY A 15 97.73 -40.76 167.07
N ASP A 16 98.04 -41.66 167.98
CA ASP A 16 97.15 -42.36 168.90
C ASP A 16 96.01 -41.50 169.47
N VAL A 17 94.78 -42.04 169.42
CA VAL A 17 93.74 -41.76 170.42
C VAL A 17 92.98 -43.05 170.71
N SER A 18 93.05 -43.47 171.97
CA SER A 18 92.27 -44.56 172.54
C SER A 18 90.80 -44.18 172.58
N TYR A 19 89.94 -44.92 171.87
CA TYR A 19 88.49 -44.70 171.95
C TYR A 19 87.87 -45.56 173.04
N SER A 20 87.08 -44.92 173.91
CA SER A 20 86.20 -45.63 174.83
C SER A 20 85.06 -46.27 174.04
N TYR A 21 84.54 -47.41 174.51
CA TYR A 21 83.47 -48.16 173.82
C TYR A 21 82.21 -47.30 173.55
N VAL A 22 81.98 -46.24 174.35
CA VAL A 22 80.86 -45.31 174.20
C VAL A 22 81.02 -44.42 172.95
N GLU A 23 82.21 -43.86 172.71
CA GLU A 23 82.47 -43.05 171.51
C GLU A 23 82.35 -43.86 170.22
N LEU A 24 82.77 -45.13 170.23
CA LEU A 24 82.65 -46.01 169.06
C LEU A 24 81.19 -46.32 168.69
N VAL A 25 80.30 -46.43 169.67
CA VAL A 25 78.87 -46.68 169.45
C VAL A 25 78.16 -45.41 169.01
N GLU A 26 78.48 -44.24 169.59
CA GLU A 26 77.93 -42.95 169.13
C GLU A 26 78.38 -42.62 167.71
N THR A 27 79.67 -42.84 167.37
CA THR A 27 80.20 -42.61 166.02
C THR A 27 79.55 -43.54 164.99
N ALA A 28 79.32 -44.82 165.33
CA ALA A 28 78.63 -45.75 164.45
C ALA A 28 77.15 -45.41 164.27
N THR A 29 76.49 -44.88 165.30
CA THR A 29 75.07 -44.49 165.22
C THR A 29 74.89 -43.23 164.37
N SER A 30 75.76 -42.22 164.52
CA SER A 30 75.76 -41.02 163.65
C SER A 30 76.08 -41.35 162.19
N ALA A 31 77.02 -42.27 161.92
CA ALA A 31 77.33 -42.67 160.55
C ALA A 31 76.15 -43.39 159.85
N VAL A 32 75.36 -44.18 160.59
CA VAL A 32 74.17 -44.84 160.06
C VAL A 32 73.02 -43.84 159.80
N GLU A 33 72.86 -42.80 160.63
CA GLU A 33 71.88 -41.74 160.36
C GLU A 33 72.29 -40.82 159.19
N GLU A 34 73.57 -40.46 159.04
CA GLU A 34 74.07 -39.73 157.87
C GLU A 34 73.91 -40.53 156.57
N ALA A 35 74.23 -41.83 156.57
CA ALA A 35 74.05 -42.69 155.40
C ALA A 35 72.58 -42.81 154.99
N ARG A 36 71.65 -42.88 155.97
CA ARG A 36 70.21 -42.93 155.70
C ARG A 36 69.70 -41.65 155.02
N SER A 37 70.18 -40.47 155.44
CA SER A 37 69.77 -39.20 154.83
C SER A 37 70.36 -38.98 153.43
N ALA A 38 71.52 -39.59 153.12
CA ALA A 38 72.11 -39.57 151.78
C ALA A 38 71.39 -40.50 150.78
N LEU A 39 70.83 -41.62 151.28
CA LEU A 39 70.05 -42.58 150.48
C LEU A 39 68.72 -42.02 149.95
N GLU A 40 68.12 -41.03 150.63
CA GLU A 40 66.90 -40.36 150.14
C GLU A 40 67.15 -39.41 148.94
N GLY A 41 68.40 -39.28 148.45
CA GLY A 41 68.72 -38.33 147.37
C GLY A 41 69.82 -38.73 146.37
N ALA A 42 70.28 -39.98 146.32
CA ALA A 42 71.37 -40.40 145.42
C ALA A 42 70.93 -41.44 144.37
N GLU A 43 71.10 -41.12 143.08
CA GLU A 43 70.68 -41.93 141.91
C GLU A 43 71.72 -42.98 141.44
N ALA A 44 72.79 -43.23 142.19
CA ALA A 44 73.90 -44.07 141.75
C ALA A 44 74.22 -45.23 142.71
N SER A 45 74.12 -46.47 142.19
CA SER A 45 74.46 -47.74 142.85
C SER A 45 75.82 -47.73 143.54
N ALA A 46 76.82 -47.05 142.97
CA ALA A 46 78.17 -46.99 143.52
C ALA A 46 78.26 -46.24 144.87
N ALA A 47 77.35 -45.31 145.15
CA ALA A 47 77.31 -44.59 146.43
C ALA A 47 76.71 -45.45 147.55
N ILE A 48 75.77 -46.33 147.21
CA ILE A 48 75.11 -47.27 148.14
C ILE A 48 76.10 -48.34 148.59
N ASP A 49 76.87 -48.91 147.66
CA ASP A 49 77.87 -49.94 147.96
C ASP A 49 79.00 -49.44 148.88
N ALA A 50 79.47 -48.20 148.67
CA ALA A 50 80.52 -47.60 149.48
C ALA A 50 80.10 -47.36 150.94
N GLU A 51 78.85 -46.96 151.20
CA GLU A 51 78.32 -46.80 152.56
C GLU A 51 77.95 -48.14 153.20
N ARG A 52 77.49 -49.12 152.42
CA ARG A 52 77.28 -50.51 152.87
C ARG A 52 78.59 -51.13 153.37
N GLU A 53 79.71 -50.88 152.69
CA GLU A 53 81.02 -51.38 153.09
C GLU A 53 81.52 -50.75 154.40
N LYS A 54 81.33 -49.43 154.61
CA LYS A 54 81.67 -48.73 155.86
C LYS A 54 80.87 -49.26 157.06
N ALA A 55 79.56 -49.47 156.89
CA ALA A 55 78.70 -50.03 157.94
C ALA A 55 79.10 -51.47 158.29
N GLN A 56 79.42 -52.30 157.29
CA GLN A 56 79.93 -53.67 157.51
C GLN A 56 81.29 -53.67 158.22
N LEU A 57 82.19 -52.73 157.90
CA LEU A 57 83.49 -52.61 158.57
C LEU A 57 83.34 -52.25 160.06
N ALA A 58 82.39 -51.37 160.39
CA ALA A 58 82.05 -51.02 161.77
C ALA A 58 81.49 -52.23 162.55
N LEU A 59 80.61 -53.01 161.92
CA LEU A 59 80.06 -54.26 162.47
C LEU A 59 81.13 -55.32 162.74
N ARG A 60 82.05 -55.54 161.78
CA ARG A 60 83.17 -56.48 161.95
C ARG A 60 84.12 -56.05 163.09
N ARG A 61 84.33 -54.74 163.30
CA ARG A 61 85.10 -54.22 164.44
C ARG A 61 84.39 -54.46 165.78
N LEU A 62 83.07 -54.35 165.81
CA LEU A 62 82.23 -54.61 166.99
C LEU A 62 82.19 -56.10 167.36
N GLU A 63 82.12 -57.00 166.36
CA GLU A 63 82.21 -58.45 166.56
C GLU A 63 83.61 -58.91 167.00
N SER A 64 84.66 -58.29 166.48
CA SER A 64 86.05 -58.49 166.93
C SER A 64 86.24 -58.14 168.41
N LEU A 65 85.64 -57.04 168.89
CA LEU A 65 85.64 -56.65 170.31
C LEU A 65 84.87 -57.63 171.19
N LYS A 66 83.74 -58.16 170.69
CA LYS A 66 82.95 -59.20 171.36
C LYS A 66 83.75 -60.50 171.52
N GLN A 67 84.53 -60.89 170.50
CA GLN A 67 85.39 -62.07 170.56
C GLN A 67 86.59 -61.90 171.50
N ARG A 68 87.14 -60.68 171.64
CA ARG A 68 88.23 -60.39 172.61
C ARG A 68 87.77 -60.47 174.07
N ASN A 69 86.55 -60.02 174.38
CA ASN A 69 86.01 -60.07 175.75
C ASN A 69 85.54 -61.47 176.19
N VAL A 70 85.27 -62.40 175.26
CA VAL A 70 84.83 -63.77 175.58
C VAL A 70 86.00 -64.73 175.87
N ARG A 71 87.29 -64.35 175.66
CA ARG A 71 88.43 -65.30 175.78
C ARG A 71 89.56 -64.97 176.76
N ALA A 72 89.56 -63.85 177.48
CA ALA A 72 90.50 -63.62 178.60
C ALA A 72 90.14 -64.42 179.87
N GLY A 73 89.91 -65.74 179.75
CA GLY A 73 89.36 -66.63 180.78
C GLY A 73 89.75 -66.28 182.23
N ALA A 74 88.81 -65.66 182.95
CA ALA A 74 88.89 -65.37 184.38
C ALA A 74 87.47 -65.46 185.01
N PRO A 75 87.33 -66.12 186.18
CA PRO A 75 86.13 -66.26 187.00
C PRO A 75 86.14 -65.36 188.27
N ALA A 76 85.09 -65.52 189.11
CA ALA A 76 84.81 -64.96 190.45
C ALA A 76 84.46 -63.45 190.52
N ASP A 77 83.18 -63.09 190.68
CA ASP A 77 82.30 -63.23 191.86
C ASP A 77 82.51 -62.18 192.97
N GLU A 78 81.35 -61.64 193.36
CA GLU A 78 80.92 -61.08 194.65
C GLU A 78 81.35 -59.68 195.15
N GLY A 79 80.27 -58.91 195.39
CA GLY A 79 80.06 -58.02 196.54
C GLY A 79 78.93 -57.01 196.27
N THR A 80 77.97 -56.67 197.14
CA THR A 80 77.71 -56.96 198.57
C THR A 80 76.34 -56.40 199.03
N LYS A 81 75.70 -57.01 200.05
CA LYS A 81 75.18 -56.32 201.27
C LYS A 81 74.84 -57.28 202.43
N LYS A 82 75.70 -57.31 203.47
CA LYS A 82 75.50 -57.11 204.94
C LYS A 82 76.90 -57.05 205.58
N VAL A 83 77.28 -55.98 206.32
CA VAL A 83 77.16 -55.78 207.79
C VAL A 83 77.68 -56.99 208.60
N GLY A 84 78.79 -56.91 209.38
CA GLY A 84 79.53 -55.70 209.84
C GLY A 84 81.04 -55.79 210.26
N LEU A 85 81.59 -54.62 210.71
CA LEU A 85 82.87 -54.24 211.41
C LEU A 85 84.24 -54.55 210.71
N ALA A 86 85.38 -53.81 210.73
CA ALA A 86 85.89 -52.52 211.32
C ALA A 86 87.15 -51.99 210.53
N ASP A 87 87.51 -50.71 210.75
CA ASP A 87 88.78 -49.96 210.48
C ASP A 87 89.39 -49.72 209.07
N GLY A 88 89.63 -48.43 208.79
CA GLY A 88 90.83 -47.96 208.09
C GLY A 88 90.74 -47.40 206.65
N LYS A 89 90.79 -46.05 206.54
CA LYS A 89 91.35 -45.19 205.45
C LYS A 89 90.73 -45.27 204.00
N LYS A 90 90.29 -44.12 203.41
CA LYS A 90 89.44 -43.94 202.16
C LYS A 90 89.96 -42.84 201.15
N PRO A 91 89.47 -42.67 199.88
CA PRO A 91 89.21 -43.64 198.76
C PRO A 91 89.63 -43.20 197.30
N LYS A 92 89.77 -44.18 196.37
CA LYS A 92 89.86 -44.10 194.89
C LYS A 92 88.46 -43.86 194.25
N VAL A 93 88.33 -43.03 193.20
CA VAL A 93 87.12 -42.87 192.35
C VAL A 93 87.33 -43.76 191.10
N LEU A 94 86.67 -44.89 190.81
CA LEU A 94 85.27 -45.35 190.84
C LEU A 94 84.35 -44.55 189.90
N VAL A 95 84.44 -44.86 188.59
CA VAL A 95 83.29 -44.71 187.69
C VAL A 95 82.41 -45.93 187.93
N GLU A 96 81.27 -45.67 188.56
CA GLU A 96 80.19 -46.61 188.74
C GLU A 96 79.74 -47.14 187.37
N TRP A 97 79.81 -48.45 187.21
CA TRP A 97 79.00 -49.13 186.21
C TRP A 97 77.55 -49.06 186.72
N ASP A 98 76.72 -48.23 186.10
CA ASP A 98 75.28 -48.22 186.33
C ASP A 98 74.62 -49.33 185.51
N PRO A 99 74.21 -50.47 186.11
CA PRO A 99 73.52 -51.55 185.40
C PRO A 99 72.09 -51.17 184.97
N ALA A 100 71.58 -49.98 185.33
CA ALA A 100 70.23 -49.52 184.97
C ALA A 100 70.17 -48.72 183.65
N LYS A 101 71.29 -48.23 183.11
CA LYS A 101 71.37 -47.81 181.70
C LYS A 101 71.83 -49.00 180.87
N THR A 102 70.97 -50.00 180.76
CA THR A 102 71.13 -51.06 179.77
C THR A 102 71.08 -50.42 178.38
N TRP A 103 72.25 -50.26 177.76
CA TRP A 103 72.32 -49.91 176.34
C TRP A 103 71.72 -51.08 175.57
N ASP A 104 70.50 -50.88 175.07
CA ASP A 104 69.72 -51.91 174.44
C ASP A 104 70.36 -52.25 173.09
N MET A 105 71.18 -53.31 173.07
CA MET A 105 71.70 -53.88 171.84
C MET A 105 70.59 -54.28 170.85
N LYS A 106 69.32 -54.42 171.30
CA LYS A 106 68.19 -54.51 170.36
C LYS A 106 67.98 -53.22 169.57
N GLN A 107 68.24 -52.04 170.13
CA GLN A 107 68.02 -50.77 169.46
C GLN A 107 69.08 -50.49 168.39
N VAL A 108 70.36 -50.80 168.66
CA VAL A 108 71.43 -50.74 167.64
C VAL A 108 71.19 -51.76 166.53
N LYS A 109 70.78 -52.99 166.89
CA LYS A 109 70.42 -54.02 165.91
C LYS A 109 69.20 -53.62 165.08
N ALA A 110 68.16 -53.05 165.70
CA ALA A 110 66.97 -52.55 165.01
C ALA A 110 67.28 -51.39 164.06
N ASN A 111 68.24 -50.52 164.39
CA ASN A 111 68.65 -49.42 163.50
C ASN A 111 69.44 -49.93 162.28
N VAL A 112 70.31 -50.93 162.46
CA VAL A 112 71.01 -51.59 161.34
C VAL A 112 70.04 -52.37 160.45
N GLU A 113 69.09 -53.10 161.04
CA GLU A 113 68.05 -53.82 160.29
C GLU A 113 67.15 -52.87 159.49
N ARG A 114 66.80 -51.70 160.06
CA ARG A 114 66.06 -50.64 159.34
C ARG A 114 66.88 -50.02 158.20
N PHE A 115 68.18 -49.83 158.38
CA PHE A 115 69.06 -49.31 157.33
C PHE A 115 69.20 -50.30 156.16
N ALA A 116 69.40 -51.59 156.46
CA ALA A 116 69.45 -52.64 155.44
C ALA A 116 68.13 -52.77 154.67
N PHE A 117 66.99 -52.56 155.35
CA PHE A 117 65.67 -52.54 154.69
C PHE A 117 65.51 -51.34 153.75
N ALA A 118 65.90 -50.13 154.16
CA ALA A 118 65.82 -48.93 153.33
C ALA A 118 66.72 -48.98 152.07
N VAL A 119 67.89 -49.61 152.16
CA VAL A 119 68.76 -49.86 150.99
C VAL A 119 68.10 -50.81 149.98
N SER A 120 67.42 -51.85 150.48
CA SER A 120 66.71 -52.80 149.63
C SER A 120 65.52 -52.17 148.90
N GLU A 121 64.76 -51.27 149.56
CA GLU A 121 63.67 -50.52 148.90
C GLU A 121 64.19 -49.59 147.79
N ALA A 122 65.33 -48.91 148.00
CA ALA A 122 65.92 -48.03 146.99
C ALA A 122 66.48 -48.80 145.77
N GLU A 123 67.07 -49.98 145.99
CA GLU A 123 67.52 -50.87 144.90
C GLU A 123 66.32 -51.39 144.07
N GLU A 124 65.21 -51.75 144.72
CA GLU A 124 63.98 -52.16 144.01
C GLU A 124 63.35 -51.02 143.18
N ASP A 125 63.35 -49.78 143.69
CA ASP A 125 62.79 -48.61 142.98
C ASP A 125 63.59 -48.25 141.72
N VAL A 126 64.92 -48.36 141.73
CA VAL A 126 65.76 -48.08 140.55
C VAL A 126 65.57 -49.15 139.47
N ILE A 127 65.50 -50.43 139.86
CA ILE A 127 65.22 -51.53 138.93
C ILE A 127 63.80 -51.38 138.35
N ALA A 128 62.82 -50.97 139.16
CA ALA A 128 61.45 -50.72 138.69
C ALA A 128 61.38 -49.61 137.62
N ARG A 129 62.09 -48.48 137.82
CA ARG A 129 62.13 -47.38 136.84
C ARG A 129 62.82 -47.76 135.53
N GLN A 130 63.97 -48.42 135.58
CA GLN A 130 64.67 -48.87 134.36
C GLN A 130 63.84 -49.89 133.57
N THR A 131 63.04 -50.72 134.27
CA THR A 131 62.10 -51.64 133.62
C THR A 131 60.93 -50.91 132.95
N GLU A 132 60.51 -49.77 133.48
CA GLU A 132 59.44 -48.95 132.91
C GLU A 132 59.89 -48.17 131.67
N ASP A 133 61.10 -47.60 131.67
CA ASP A 133 61.68 -46.90 130.52
C ASP A 133 61.88 -47.82 129.31
N VAL A 134 62.33 -49.06 129.53
CA VAL A 134 62.46 -50.07 128.46
C VAL A 134 61.10 -50.52 127.93
N LYS A 135 60.06 -50.58 128.78
CA LYS A 135 58.68 -50.85 128.35
C LYS A 135 58.14 -49.70 127.49
N GLU A 136 58.39 -48.45 127.87
CA GLU A 136 57.97 -47.28 127.11
C GLU A 136 58.68 -47.21 125.74
N ALA A 137 60.00 -47.42 125.70
CA ALA A 137 60.76 -47.49 124.45
C ALA A 137 60.29 -48.63 123.53
N SER A 138 59.97 -49.80 124.08
CA SER A 138 59.39 -50.91 123.32
C SER A 138 58.03 -50.55 122.72
N MET A 139 57.20 -49.78 123.45
CA MET A 139 55.91 -49.28 122.95
C MET A 139 56.09 -48.29 121.80
N HIS A 140 57.08 -47.39 121.89
CA HIS A 140 57.40 -46.43 120.84
C HIS A 140 57.94 -47.11 119.57
N LEU A 141 58.75 -48.15 119.71
CA LEU A 141 59.22 -48.94 118.58
C LEU A 141 58.04 -49.62 117.86
N GLU A 142 57.08 -50.18 118.61
CA GLU A 142 55.85 -50.77 118.06
C GLU A 142 55.00 -49.73 117.31
N LYS A 143 54.97 -48.48 117.79
CA LYS A 143 54.31 -47.36 117.10
C LYS A 143 55.02 -47.01 115.80
N CYS A 144 56.35 -46.98 115.78
CA CYS A 144 57.14 -46.80 114.55
C CYS A 144 56.93 -47.95 113.55
N ARG A 145 56.83 -49.22 114.00
CA ARG A 145 56.48 -50.35 113.13
C ARG A 145 55.14 -50.14 112.42
N ARG A 146 54.12 -49.68 113.15
CA ARG A 146 52.80 -49.41 112.57
C ARG A 146 52.83 -48.24 111.58
N ARG A 147 53.59 -47.20 111.89
CA ARG A 147 53.70 -46.01 111.03
C ARG A 147 54.48 -46.30 109.75
N LEU A 148 55.57 -47.06 109.82
CA LEU A 148 56.29 -47.55 108.64
C LEU A 148 55.36 -48.34 107.72
N LYS A 149 54.56 -49.29 108.24
CA LYS A 149 53.59 -50.05 107.44
C LYS A 149 52.50 -49.18 106.81
N ALA A 150 52.07 -48.12 107.47
CA ALA A 150 51.08 -47.19 106.92
C ALA A 150 51.68 -46.40 105.73
N LEU A 151 52.90 -45.87 105.90
CA LEU A 151 53.59 -45.14 104.84
C LEU A 151 53.98 -46.04 103.66
N GLU A 152 54.36 -47.30 103.92
CA GLU A 152 54.60 -48.30 102.87
C GLU A 152 53.33 -48.64 102.07
N LYS A 153 52.18 -48.66 102.74
CA LYS A 153 50.89 -48.88 102.08
C LYS A 153 50.49 -47.68 101.22
N GLU A 154 50.65 -46.46 101.73
CA GLU A 154 50.35 -45.22 101.01
C GLU A 154 51.22 -45.06 99.76
N ALA A 155 52.52 -45.39 99.85
CA ALA A 155 53.40 -45.44 98.69
C ALA A 155 53.02 -46.54 97.67
N ALA A 156 52.40 -47.64 98.11
CA ALA A 156 51.93 -48.71 97.21
C ALA A 156 50.59 -48.39 96.54
N ASP A 157 49.70 -47.67 97.22
CA ASP A 157 48.41 -47.22 96.68
C ASP A 157 48.60 -46.05 95.66
N HIS A 158 49.73 -45.32 95.72
CA HIS A 158 50.09 -44.25 94.79
C HIS A 158 51.47 -44.47 94.12
N PRO A 159 51.61 -45.48 93.23
CA PRO A 159 52.91 -45.88 92.68
C PRO A 159 53.57 -44.80 91.79
N ASP A 160 52.77 -43.91 91.18
CA ASP A 160 53.25 -42.87 90.28
C ASP A 160 53.69 -41.57 91.00
N SER A 161 53.33 -41.39 92.29
CA SER A 161 53.72 -40.22 93.09
C SER A 161 54.98 -40.44 93.94
N ALA A 162 55.47 -41.67 94.08
CA ALA A 162 56.67 -41.96 94.87
C ALA A 162 57.94 -41.45 94.17
N THR A 163 58.34 -40.21 94.47
CA THR A 163 59.63 -39.67 94.00
C THR A 163 60.78 -40.50 94.58
N ALA A 164 61.93 -40.52 93.88
CA ALA A 164 63.13 -41.18 94.36
C ALA A 164 63.53 -40.76 95.80
N GLY A 165 63.18 -39.54 96.21
CA GLY A 165 63.39 -39.04 97.57
C GLY A 165 62.54 -39.74 98.64
N ALA A 166 61.25 -39.96 98.38
CA ALA A 166 60.35 -40.67 99.31
C ALA A 166 60.77 -42.15 99.49
N ALA A 167 61.19 -42.80 98.41
CA ALA A 167 61.71 -44.18 98.47
C ALA A 167 63.00 -44.28 99.30
N ILE A 168 63.92 -43.31 99.16
CA ILE A 168 65.17 -43.26 99.95
C ILE A 168 64.87 -43.02 101.44
N ALA A 169 63.94 -42.13 101.78
CA ALA A 169 63.57 -41.84 103.15
C ALA A 169 62.89 -43.04 103.84
N LEU A 170 62.02 -43.76 103.14
CA LEU A 170 61.41 -45.00 103.64
C LEU A 170 62.43 -46.12 103.84
N GLN A 171 63.42 -46.23 102.94
CA GLN A 171 64.50 -47.22 103.10
C GLN A 171 65.40 -46.88 104.30
N ALA A 172 65.73 -45.60 104.51
CA ALA A 172 66.51 -45.18 105.68
C ALA A 172 65.77 -45.48 107.00
N LEU A 173 64.44 -45.31 107.03
CA LEU A 173 63.62 -45.69 108.18
C LEU A 173 63.64 -47.20 108.43
N ARG A 174 63.56 -48.03 107.38
CA ARG A 174 63.71 -49.49 107.51
C ARG A 174 65.04 -49.87 108.12
N ASP A 175 66.14 -49.30 107.63
CA ASP A 175 67.48 -49.65 108.08
C ASP A 175 67.68 -49.31 109.57
N VAL A 176 67.15 -48.17 110.02
CA VAL A 176 67.18 -47.77 111.44
C VAL A 176 66.28 -48.66 112.30
N MET A 177 65.09 -49.01 111.81
CA MET A 177 64.18 -49.94 112.48
C MET A 177 64.82 -51.32 112.64
N GLU A 178 65.37 -51.90 111.57
CA GLU A 178 66.02 -53.23 111.59
C GLU A 178 67.17 -53.29 112.60
N LYS A 179 68.01 -52.24 112.64
CA LYS A 179 69.08 -52.15 113.63
C LYS A 179 68.57 -52.08 115.07
N THR A 180 67.51 -51.31 115.31
CA THR A 180 66.89 -51.14 116.64
C THR A 180 66.15 -52.40 117.09
N GLU A 181 65.54 -53.13 116.17
CA GLU A 181 64.93 -54.45 116.41
C GLU A 181 65.98 -55.51 116.72
N GLY A 182 67.15 -55.45 116.06
CA GLY A 182 68.30 -56.28 116.42
C GLY A 182 68.77 -56.04 117.85
N MET A 183 68.73 -54.78 118.31
CA MET A 183 69.02 -54.42 119.70
C MET A 183 67.91 -54.90 120.67
N GLU A 184 66.63 -54.79 120.29
CA GLU A 184 65.50 -55.35 121.05
C GLU A 184 65.64 -56.88 121.22
N ALA A 185 66.01 -57.57 120.14
CA ALA A 185 66.23 -59.01 120.11
C ALA A 185 67.46 -59.40 120.94
N ALA A 186 68.55 -58.64 120.88
CA ALA A 186 69.71 -58.84 121.72
C ALA A 186 69.35 -58.67 123.21
N ALA A 187 68.62 -57.61 123.56
CA ALA A 187 68.13 -57.38 124.91
C ALA A 187 67.22 -58.54 125.40
N LYS A 188 66.31 -59.03 124.55
CA LYS A 188 65.48 -60.20 124.88
C LYS A 188 66.28 -61.51 124.98
N ALA A 189 67.26 -61.72 124.10
CA ALA A 189 68.06 -62.94 124.03
C ALA A 189 69.03 -63.11 125.21
N VAL A 190 69.45 -61.99 125.83
CA VAL A 190 70.20 -62.01 127.09
C VAL A 190 69.33 -62.50 128.27
N GLY A 191 68.05 -62.83 128.04
CA GLY A 191 67.20 -63.42 129.08
C GLY A 191 66.92 -62.42 130.19
N ILE A 192 66.70 -61.17 129.81
CA ILE A 192 66.42 -60.04 130.70
C ILE A 192 64.99 -60.17 131.24
N THR A 193 64.76 -61.21 132.04
CA THR A 193 63.63 -61.38 132.95
C THR A 193 64.10 -61.66 134.38
N ASP A 194 65.41 -61.77 134.62
CA ASP A 194 66.02 -61.93 135.95
C ASP A 194 67.20 -60.94 136.05
N TRP A 195 66.98 -59.78 136.70
CA TRP A 195 67.92 -58.65 136.72
C TRP A 195 68.99 -58.72 137.84
N GLU A 196 69.25 -59.90 138.42
CA GLU A 196 70.17 -60.06 139.57
C GLU A 196 71.68 -60.16 139.20
N SER A 197 72.10 -59.96 137.94
CA SER A 197 73.53 -60.00 137.57
C SER A 197 74.07 -58.66 137.03
N ASN A 198 75.07 -58.12 137.72
CA ASN A 198 75.67 -56.78 137.66
C ASN A 198 76.27 -56.26 136.32
N GLU A 199 75.92 -56.77 135.14
CA GLU A 199 76.43 -56.22 133.86
C GLU A 199 75.40 -56.00 132.70
N PRO A 200 74.18 -55.41 132.86
CA PRO A 200 73.29 -55.12 131.72
C PRO A 200 73.06 -53.62 131.41
N GLY A 201 73.69 -52.68 132.12
CA GLY A 201 73.34 -51.24 132.06
C GLY A 201 73.49 -50.57 130.69
N ASP A 202 74.50 -50.94 129.89
CA ASP A 202 74.80 -50.23 128.64
C ASP A 202 73.84 -50.59 127.49
N ILE A 203 73.30 -51.81 127.47
CA ILE A 203 72.45 -52.31 126.36
C ILE A 203 71.05 -51.65 126.38
N ALA A 204 70.53 -51.33 127.56
CA ALA A 204 69.21 -50.71 127.71
C ALA A 204 69.19 -49.27 127.19
N TYR A 205 70.25 -48.48 127.45
CA TYR A 205 70.36 -47.10 126.96
C TYR A 205 70.51 -47.03 125.44
N ASP A 206 71.34 -47.89 124.85
CA ASP A 206 71.51 -47.96 123.39
C ASP A 206 70.20 -48.32 122.67
N PHE A 207 69.36 -49.16 123.29
CA PHE A 207 68.05 -49.50 122.74
C PHE A 207 67.10 -48.30 122.71
N VAL A 208 67.01 -47.52 123.80
CA VAL A 208 66.16 -46.32 123.88
C VAL A 208 66.58 -45.26 122.84
N ASP A 209 67.89 -45.04 122.67
CA ASP A 209 68.42 -44.11 121.67
C ASP A 209 68.15 -44.57 120.23
N GLY A 210 68.24 -45.88 119.96
CA GLY A 210 67.83 -46.48 118.69
C GLY A 210 66.36 -46.20 118.35
N VAL A 211 65.46 -46.34 119.32
CA VAL A 211 64.02 -46.06 119.13
C VAL A 211 63.78 -44.57 118.80
N ASN A 212 64.46 -43.66 119.48
CA ASN A 212 64.33 -42.21 119.21
C ASN A 212 64.88 -41.81 117.83
N ALA A 213 65.88 -42.51 117.31
CA ALA A 213 66.36 -42.34 115.94
C ALA A 213 65.31 -42.82 114.93
N ALA A 214 64.65 -43.96 115.19
CA ALA A 214 63.58 -44.49 114.34
C ALA A 214 62.36 -43.55 114.24
N VAL A 215 61.97 -42.92 115.35
CA VAL A 215 60.88 -41.92 115.34
C VAL A 215 61.18 -40.75 114.41
N ARG A 216 62.40 -40.17 114.50
CA ARG A 216 62.81 -39.04 113.65
C ARG A 216 62.87 -39.38 112.17
N ALA A 217 63.33 -40.59 111.83
CA ALA A 217 63.34 -41.06 110.45
C ALA A 217 61.92 -41.23 109.89
N ALA A 218 60.94 -41.59 110.73
CA ALA A 218 59.55 -41.76 110.31
C ALA A 218 58.88 -40.42 109.94
N ASP A 219 59.10 -39.37 110.74
CA ASP A 219 58.54 -38.06 110.46
C ASP A 219 59.15 -37.42 109.18
N ALA A 220 60.42 -37.70 108.88
CA ALA A 220 61.07 -37.22 107.65
C ALA A 220 60.55 -37.89 106.37
N ALA A 221 60.19 -39.18 106.45
CA ALA A 221 59.61 -39.92 105.33
C ALA A 221 58.20 -39.42 104.97
N GLU A 222 57.39 -39.08 105.97
CA GLU A 222 56.03 -38.56 105.79
C GLU A 222 56.00 -37.18 105.09
N ALA A 223 56.90 -36.27 105.46
CA ALA A 223 57.02 -34.97 104.80
C ALA A 223 57.39 -35.07 103.31
N SER A 224 58.21 -36.06 102.93
CA SER A 224 58.64 -36.25 101.54
C SER A 224 57.53 -36.81 100.63
N LEU A 225 56.53 -37.50 101.18
CA LEU A 225 55.38 -38.02 100.42
C LEU A 225 54.38 -36.90 100.08
N GLN A 226 54.11 -35.99 101.02
CA GLN A 226 53.18 -34.86 100.80
C GLN A 226 53.67 -33.88 99.71
N ASP A 227 54.98 -33.65 99.61
CA ASP A 227 55.57 -32.80 98.56
C ASP A 227 55.39 -33.38 97.15
N ALA A 228 55.24 -34.70 97.01
CA ALA A 228 55.14 -35.36 95.73
C ALA A 228 53.71 -35.36 95.14
N GLU A 229 52.68 -35.44 95.98
CA GLU A 229 51.28 -35.34 95.55
C GLU A 229 50.95 -33.97 94.95
N ALA A 230 51.46 -32.89 95.57
CA ALA A 230 51.29 -31.53 95.06
C ALA A 230 51.89 -31.30 93.67
N ALA A 231 52.96 -32.03 93.30
CA ALA A 231 53.59 -31.90 91.98
C ALA A 231 52.74 -32.52 90.85
N HIS A 232 52.00 -33.59 91.13
CA HIS A 232 51.19 -34.29 90.14
C HIS A 232 49.92 -33.49 89.75
N GLU A 233 49.29 -32.82 90.71
CA GLU A 233 48.10 -32.00 90.46
C GLU A 233 48.38 -30.78 89.56
N VAL A 234 49.59 -30.21 89.64
CA VAL A 234 50.03 -29.09 88.79
C VAL A 234 50.17 -29.51 87.33
N THR A 235 50.60 -30.75 87.06
CA THR A 235 50.77 -31.25 85.68
C THR A 235 49.43 -31.43 84.97
N ALA A 236 48.40 -31.95 85.66
CA ALA A 236 47.06 -32.13 85.09
C ALA A 236 46.41 -30.79 84.66
N VAL A 237 46.56 -29.75 85.49
CA VAL A 237 46.07 -28.38 85.17
C VAL A 237 46.77 -27.81 83.92
N TYR A 238 48.03 -28.17 83.68
CA TYR A 238 48.78 -27.69 82.52
C TYR A 238 48.37 -28.38 81.21
N GLU A 239 47.94 -29.64 81.24
CA GLU A 239 47.45 -30.35 80.03
C GLU A 239 46.08 -29.81 79.59
N GLU A 240 45.18 -29.52 80.53
CA GLU A 240 43.86 -28.96 80.24
C GLU A 240 43.93 -27.59 79.55
N ILE A 241 44.83 -26.71 79.99
CA ILE A 241 44.95 -25.37 79.38
C ILE A 241 45.54 -25.42 77.96
N GLN A 242 46.39 -26.42 77.65
CA GLN A 242 46.90 -26.64 76.28
C GLN A 242 45.78 -27.09 75.34
N ALA A 243 44.88 -27.96 75.81
CA ALA A 243 43.71 -28.36 75.02
C ALA A 243 42.76 -27.19 74.72
N ILE A 244 42.50 -26.32 75.71
CA ILE A 244 41.66 -25.12 75.51
C ILE A 244 42.35 -24.13 74.55
N ARG A 245 43.67 -23.99 74.60
CA ARG A 245 44.44 -23.18 73.63
C ARG A 245 44.33 -23.69 72.21
N GLU A 246 44.47 -25.00 72.00
CA GLU A 246 44.31 -25.60 70.68
C GLU A 246 42.91 -25.35 70.12
N LYS A 247 41.88 -25.45 70.98
CA LYS A 247 40.50 -25.13 70.63
C LYS A 247 40.34 -23.65 70.22
N LEU A 248 40.90 -22.71 70.98
CA LEU A 248 40.88 -21.29 70.64
C LEU A 248 41.58 -21.01 69.29
N GLN A 249 42.73 -21.64 69.02
CA GLN A 249 43.42 -21.50 67.73
C GLN A 249 42.57 -21.98 66.56
N LYS A 250 41.85 -23.09 66.71
CA LYS A 250 40.89 -23.58 65.71
C LYS A 250 39.75 -22.59 65.47
N VAL A 251 39.19 -22.00 66.53
CA VAL A 251 38.13 -20.98 66.44
C VAL A 251 38.65 -19.71 65.76
N GLN A 252 39.86 -19.25 66.10
CA GLN A 252 40.51 -18.10 65.46
C GLN A 252 40.77 -18.34 63.97
N ALA A 253 41.27 -19.52 63.59
CA ALA A 253 41.46 -19.90 62.19
C ALA A 253 40.14 -19.93 61.42
N ARG A 254 39.08 -20.49 62.02
CA ARG A 254 37.72 -20.51 61.44
C ARG A 254 37.15 -19.09 61.26
N ASN A 255 37.40 -18.18 62.21
CA ASN A 255 37.00 -16.78 62.09
C ASN A 255 37.80 -16.02 61.02
N ALA A 256 39.11 -16.27 60.93
CA ALA A 256 39.99 -15.66 59.94
C ALA A 256 39.68 -16.12 58.51
N ALA A 257 39.37 -17.41 58.30
CA ALA A 257 38.95 -17.94 57.01
C ALA A 257 37.64 -17.30 56.50
N ALA A 258 36.76 -16.87 57.42
CA ALA A 258 35.57 -16.09 57.10
C ALA A 258 35.85 -14.59 56.87
N GLY A 259 37.12 -14.17 56.84
CA GLY A 259 37.53 -12.78 56.63
C GLY A 259 37.58 -11.91 57.89
N ALA A 260 37.41 -12.50 59.08
CA ALA A 260 37.37 -11.80 60.37
C ALA A 260 36.50 -10.52 60.36
N PRO A 261 35.23 -10.60 59.94
CA PRO A 261 34.36 -9.43 59.84
C PRO A 261 34.17 -8.78 61.21
N ALA A 262 34.07 -7.45 61.26
CA ALA A 262 33.94 -6.69 62.50
C ALA A 262 32.52 -6.82 63.10
N ASP A 263 32.19 -8.01 63.61
CA ASP A 263 30.90 -8.37 64.19
C ASP A 263 31.02 -8.94 65.61
N ASP A 264 29.88 -9.23 66.24
CA ASP A 264 29.81 -9.74 67.61
C ASP A 264 30.56 -11.08 67.78
N ALA A 265 30.55 -11.95 66.76
CA ALA A 265 31.25 -13.23 66.79
C ALA A 265 32.78 -13.03 66.81
N THR A 266 33.32 -12.15 65.96
CA THR A 266 34.74 -11.77 66.00
C THR A 266 35.09 -11.06 67.31
N GLY A 267 34.18 -10.24 67.85
CA GLY A 267 34.32 -9.65 69.18
C GLY A 267 34.49 -10.69 70.29
N LEU A 268 33.70 -11.77 70.26
CA LEU A 268 33.79 -12.88 71.22
C LEU A 268 35.08 -13.70 71.05
N VAL A 269 35.54 -13.95 69.82
CA VAL A 269 36.83 -14.62 69.56
C VAL A 269 38.00 -13.81 70.13
N ASN A 270 38.00 -12.50 69.91
CA ASN A 270 39.02 -11.60 70.45
C ASN A 270 38.95 -11.53 71.99
N ALA A 271 37.74 -11.47 72.56
CA ALA A 271 37.52 -11.47 74.00
C ALA A 271 37.99 -12.79 74.65
N ALA A 272 37.73 -13.94 74.02
CA ALA A 272 38.25 -15.23 74.47
C ALA A 272 39.79 -15.23 74.46
N GLY A 273 40.42 -14.75 73.38
CA GLY A 273 41.89 -14.62 73.32
C GLY A 273 42.49 -13.71 74.40
N GLY A 274 41.76 -12.68 74.82
CA GLY A 274 42.17 -11.78 75.91
C GLY A 274 41.98 -12.36 77.33
N LYS A 275 41.25 -13.46 77.49
CA LYS A 275 41.00 -14.13 78.78
C LYS A 275 42.02 -15.22 79.12
N LEU A 276 43.05 -15.41 78.29
CA LEU A 276 44.12 -16.36 78.57
C LEU A 276 44.90 -15.90 79.82
N PRO A 277 44.90 -16.66 80.93
CA PRO A 277 45.55 -16.21 82.16
C PRO A 277 47.07 -16.10 82.00
N ALA A 278 47.68 -15.08 82.60
CA ALA A 278 49.10 -14.73 82.42
C ALA A 278 50.06 -15.87 82.83
N TRP A 279 49.72 -16.60 83.89
CA TRP A 279 50.52 -17.74 84.37
C TRP A 279 50.59 -18.90 83.38
N ALA A 280 49.62 -19.02 82.48
CA ALA A 280 49.64 -20.02 81.41
C ALA A 280 50.66 -19.70 80.31
N VAL A 281 51.09 -18.44 80.20
CA VAL A 281 52.01 -17.96 79.15
C VAL A 281 53.48 -18.10 79.59
N GLU A 282 53.76 -18.00 80.89
CA GLU A 282 55.14 -17.91 81.42
C GLU A 282 55.78 -19.25 81.82
N GLY A 283 55.04 -20.37 81.77
CA GLY A 283 55.53 -21.71 82.15
C GLY A 283 55.41 -21.98 83.66
N ALA A 284 55.15 -23.23 84.03
CA ALA A 284 54.60 -23.63 85.33
C ALA A 284 55.34 -23.05 86.56
N PRO A 285 54.72 -22.12 87.32
CA PRO A 285 55.18 -21.75 88.66
C PRO A 285 54.95 -22.89 89.64
N ARG A 286 55.75 -22.97 90.71
CA ARG A 286 55.44 -23.82 91.87
C ARG A 286 54.20 -23.26 92.54
N PHE A 287 53.04 -23.84 92.25
CA PHE A 287 51.77 -23.47 92.86
C PHE A 287 51.70 -24.02 94.28
N SER A 288 51.19 -23.22 95.21
CA SER A 288 50.64 -23.78 96.44
C SER A 288 49.30 -24.49 96.12
N HIS A 289 48.85 -25.40 96.99
CA HIS A 289 47.58 -26.11 96.77
C HIS A 289 46.38 -25.15 96.60
N ASP A 290 46.37 -24.01 97.31
CA ASP A 290 45.36 -22.96 97.15
C ASP A 290 45.40 -22.26 95.77
N ASP A 291 46.57 -22.17 95.14
CA ASP A 291 46.70 -21.58 93.81
C ASP A 291 46.17 -22.51 92.70
N ILE A 292 46.17 -23.83 92.93
CA ILE A 292 45.67 -24.83 91.98
C ILE A 292 44.14 -24.73 91.83
N GLU A 293 43.40 -24.52 92.93
CA GLU A 293 41.95 -24.32 92.86
C GLU A 293 41.59 -23.02 92.11
N LYS A 294 42.34 -21.95 92.36
CA LYS A 294 42.16 -20.68 91.66
C LYS A 294 42.46 -20.80 90.16
N ALA A 295 43.52 -21.52 89.80
CA ALA A 295 43.87 -21.82 88.41
C ALA A 295 42.74 -22.61 87.71
N ARG A 296 42.12 -23.60 88.36
CA ARG A 296 40.97 -24.34 87.81
C ARG A 296 39.76 -23.46 87.55
N ALA A 297 39.43 -22.54 88.46
CA ALA A 297 38.32 -21.61 88.26
C ALA A 297 38.58 -20.65 87.08
N GLU A 298 39.80 -20.13 86.95
CA GLU A 298 40.20 -19.29 85.81
C GLU A 298 40.19 -20.07 84.48
N MET A 299 40.61 -21.34 84.48
CA MET A 299 40.54 -22.21 83.30
C MET A 299 39.11 -22.50 82.85
N ALA A 300 38.19 -22.78 83.78
CA ALA A 300 36.78 -23.01 83.45
C ALA A 300 36.18 -21.77 82.75
N ALA A 301 36.44 -20.57 83.29
CA ALA A 301 35.99 -19.32 82.68
C ALA A 301 36.61 -19.04 81.30
N PHE A 302 37.86 -19.47 81.08
CA PHE A 302 38.52 -19.39 79.78
C PHE A 302 37.91 -20.39 78.78
N SER A 303 37.68 -21.64 79.19
CA SER A 303 37.01 -22.66 78.38
C SER A 303 35.62 -22.20 77.92
N ASP A 304 34.80 -21.69 78.85
CA ASP A 304 33.45 -21.19 78.52
C ASP A 304 33.48 -20.05 77.51
N ALA A 305 34.49 -19.16 77.60
CA ALA A 305 34.65 -18.06 76.66
C ALA A 305 35.04 -18.55 75.26
N VAL A 306 35.92 -19.56 75.16
CA VAL A 306 36.30 -20.20 73.89
C VAL A 306 35.09 -20.92 73.27
N ASP A 307 34.27 -21.56 74.07
CA ASP A 307 33.07 -22.28 73.61
C ASP A 307 31.97 -21.33 73.12
N ALA A 308 31.76 -20.22 73.83
CA ALA A 308 30.87 -19.16 73.38
C ALA A 308 31.34 -18.55 72.04
N ALA A 309 32.65 -18.37 71.87
CA ALA A 309 33.23 -17.90 70.62
C ALA A 309 33.05 -18.91 69.46
N ASP A 310 33.27 -20.21 69.70
CA ASP A 310 33.03 -21.25 68.68
C ASP A 310 31.56 -21.29 68.26
N ALA A 311 30.63 -21.26 69.22
CA ALA A 311 29.20 -21.26 68.96
C ALA A 311 28.77 -20.04 68.13
N ALA A 312 29.29 -18.85 68.43
CA ALA A 312 29.00 -17.63 67.69
C ALA A 312 29.52 -17.69 66.25
N VAL A 313 30.75 -18.16 66.04
CA VAL A 313 31.35 -18.30 64.70
C VAL A 313 30.58 -19.33 63.85
N ARG A 314 30.19 -20.47 64.43
CA ARG A 314 29.36 -21.49 63.75
C ARG A 314 27.96 -20.97 63.43
N GLY A 315 27.35 -20.22 64.35
CA GLY A 315 26.04 -19.60 64.16
C GLY A 315 26.04 -18.62 62.98
N ARG A 316 27.08 -17.80 62.85
CA ARG A 316 27.27 -16.90 61.70
C ARG A 316 27.40 -17.67 60.38
N GLN A 317 28.29 -18.66 60.31
CA GLN A 317 28.48 -19.47 59.10
C GLN A 317 27.18 -20.11 58.62
N THR A 318 26.36 -20.60 59.56
CA THR A 318 25.05 -21.18 59.25
C THR A 318 24.10 -20.15 58.64
N LYS A 319 24.09 -18.92 59.16
CA LYS A 319 23.24 -17.83 58.68
C LYS A 319 23.67 -17.34 57.28
N ASP A 320 24.97 -17.16 57.06
CA ASP A 320 25.50 -16.68 55.77
C ASP A 320 25.28 -17.71 54.66
N VAL A 321 25.51 -18.98 54.96
CA VAL A 321 25.24 -20.07 54.02
C VAL A 321 23.73 -20.23 53.74
N GLY A 322 22.88 -20.07 54.77
CA GLY A 322 21.42 -20.03 54.59
C GLY A 322 20.98 -18.91 53.64
N GLY A 323 21.45 -17.69 53.86
CA GLY A 323 21.15 -16.55 53.00
C GLY A 323 21.68 -16.69 51.56
N ALA A 324 22.86 -17.30 51.38
CA ALA A 324 23.40 -17.60 50.06
C ALA A 324 22.63 -18.73 49.35
N ALA A 325 22.13 -19.73 50.07
CA ALA A 325 21.29 -20.81 49.53
C ALA A 325 19.93 -20.29 49.05
N ASP A 326 19.29 -19.40 49.82
CA ASP A 326 18.04 -18.75 49.41
C ASP A 326 18.23 -17.89 48.14
N LYS A 327 19.34 -17.15 48.05
CA LYS A 327 19.71 -16.40 46.84
C LYS A 327 19.97 -17.32 45.64
N LEU A 328 20.70 -18.41 45.82
CA LEU A 328 20.95 -19.38 44.76
C LEU A 328 19.64 -19.95 44.19
N LYS A 329 18.67 -20.25 45.07
CA LYS A 329 17.34 -20.68 44.66
C LYS A 329 16.62 -19.60 43.83
N GLY A 330 16.62 -18.35 44.32
CA GLY A 330 16.03 -17.22 43.58
C GLY A 330 16.68 -17.01 42.21
N PHE A 331 18.02 -17.12 42.12
CA PHE A 331 18.74 -17.04 40.86
C PHE A 331 18.42 -18.18 39.89
N LYS A 332 18.19 -19.40 40.40
CA LYS A 332 17.76 -20.54 39.59
C LYS A 332 16.37 -20.33 38.99
N ASP A 333 15.44 -19.79 39.78
CA ASP A 333 14.11 -19.44 39.31
C ASP A 333 14.17 -18.33 38.22
N SER A 334 15.00 -17.31 38.41
CA SER A 334 15.24 -16.27 37.38
C SER A 334 15.85 -16.84 36.10
N LEU A 335 16.84 -17.73 36.20
CA LEU A 335 17.42 -18.38 35.02
C LEU A 335 16.37 -19.20 34.26
N LEU A 336 15.54 -19.97 34.96
CA LEU A 336 14.46 -20.75 34.34
C LEU A 336 13.45 -19.87 33.62
N ALA A 337 13.09 -18.72 34.21
CA ALA A 337 12.21 -17.74 33.56
C ALA A 337 12.83 -17.18 32.27
N LEU A 338 14.12 -16.84 32.28
CA LEU A 338 14.82 -16.33 31.09
C LEU A 338 14.98 -17.39 29.99
N VAL A 339 15.27 -18.64 30.36
CA VAL A 339 15.31 -19.77 29.41
C VAL A 339 13.93 -20.03 28.80
N ALA A 340 12.85 -19.90 29.57
CA ALA A 340 11.49 -20.02 29.05
C ALA A 340 11.17 -18.87 28.08
N GLN A 341 11.56 -17.64 28.43
CA GLN A 341 11.34 -16.44 27.62
C GLN A 341 12.10 -16.51 26.28
N ASP A 342 13.33 -17.00 26.26
CA ASP A 342 14.12 -17.23 25.05
C ASP A 342 13.54 -18.36 24.17
N LYS A 343 12.97 -19.42 24.77
CA LYS A 343 12.26 -20.47 24.04
C LYS A 343 10.96 -19.99 23.40
N GLU A 344 10.16 -19.19 24.10
CA GLU A 344 8.96 -18.55 23.52
C GLU A 344 9.34 -17.59 22.37
N ALA A 345 10.50 -16.95 22.47
CA ALA A 345 11.08 -16.16 21.39
C ALA A 345 11.44 -16.99 20.14
N GLY A 346 11.41 -18.32 20.17
CA GLY A 346 11.32 -19.20 19.00
C GLY A 346 12.49 -19.20 17.99
N SER A 347 13.64 -18.61 18.31
CA SER A 347 14.95 -18.87 17.69
C SER A 347 16.01 -18.17 18.54
N PRO A 348 16.85 -18.92 19.27
CA PRO A 348 17.72 -18.31 20.26
C PRO A 348 18.89 -17.62 19.55
N SER A 349 19.14 -16.36 19.88
CA SER A 349 20.37 -15.66 19.47
C SER A 349 21.58 -16.44 20.01
N GLU A 350 22.63 -16.64 19.22
CA GLU A 350 23.86 -17.30 19.70
C GLU A 350 24.42 -16.58 20.94
N ALA A 351 24.32 -15.26 21.00
CA ALA A 351 24.74 -14.45 22.15
C ALA A 351 23.85 -14.66 23.38
N ALA A 352 22.51 -14.70 23.21
CA ALA A 352 21.58 -14.98 24.30
C ALA A 352 21.74 -16.41 24.84
N THR A 353 21.93 -17.38 23.93
CA THR A 353 22.21 -18.78 24.29
C THR A 353 23.51 -18.89 25.08
N ALA A 354 24.58 -18.22 24.61
CA ALA A 354 25.87 -18.23 25.28
C ALA A 354 25.80 -17.58 26.68
N ALA A 355 25.08 -16.46 26.81
CA ALA A 355 24.89 -15.80 28.10
C ALA A 355 24.07 -16.65 29.08
N LEU A 356 23.00 -17.31 28.63
CA LEU A 356 22.20 -18.24 29.44
C LEU A 356 23.02 -19.47 29.88
N LEU A 357 23.84 -20.04 28.98
CA LEU A 357 24.74 -21.14 29.31
C LEU A 357 25.82 -20.72 30.31
N ALA A 358 26.35 -19.50 30.20
CA ALA A 358 27.31 -18.95 31.16
C ALA A 358 26.69 -18.74 32.56
N ALA A 359 25.46 -18.22 32.62
CA ALA A 359 24.69 -18.10 33.87
C ALA A 359 24.37 -19.48 34.48
N GLN A 360 24.04 -20.47 33.63
CA GLN A 360 23.81 -21.85 34.06
C GLN A 360 25.08 -22.50 34.61
N ALA A 361 26.24 -22.27 33.98
CA ALA A 361 27.53 -22.78 34.43
C ALA A 361 27.95 -22.17 35.78
N THR A 362 27.68 -20.88 36.01
CA THR A 362 27.96 -20.22 37.30
C THR A 362 27.03 -20.71 38.41
N ILE A 363 25.74 -20.93 38.12
CA ILE A 363 24.81 -21.59 39.05
C ILE A 363 25.28 -23.02 39.39
N ALA A 364 25.68 -23.80 38.39
CA ALA A 364 26.19 -25.16 38.61
C ALA A 364 27.48 -25.17 39.45
N ALA A 365 28.38 -24.21 39.25
CA ALA A 365 29.58 -24.04 40.06
C ALA A 365 29.24 -23.71 41.53
N ALA A 366 28.22 -22.87 41.78
CA ALA A 366 27.74 -22.58 43.12
C ALA A 366 27.04 -23.79 43.77
N GLU A 367 26.25 -24.56 43.02
CA GLU A 367 25.65 -25.82 43.49
C GLU A 367 26.72 -26.87 43.85
N ALA A 368 27.79 -26.97 43.05
CA ALA A 368 28.92 -27.85 43.35
C ALA A 368 29.67 -27.40 44.62
N ALA A 369 29.88 -26.09 44.80
CA ALA A 369 30.47 -25.54 46.03
C ALA A 369 29.57 -25.76 47.26
N TYR A 370 28.25 -25.71 47.08
CA TYR A 370 27.28 -26.04 48.13
C TYR A 370 27.34 -27.52 48.53
N GLY A 371 27.38 -28.44 47.55
CA GLY A 371 27.49 -29.88 47.81
C GLY A 371 28.82 -30.31 48.42
N ALA A 372 29.93 -29.61 48.09
CA ALA A 372 31.24 -29.86 48.68
C ALA A 372 31.35 -29.43 50.16
N ARG A 373 30.39 -28.64 50.67
CA ARG A 373 30.32 -28.23 52.08
C ARG A 373 30.11 -29.42 53.02
N ASP A 374 29.27 -30.38 52.62
CA ASP A 374 28.92 -31.53 53.49
C ASP A 374 30.05 -32.57 53.59
N ALA A 375 31.12 -32.41 52.79
CA ALA A 375 32.28 -33.30 52.75
C ALA A 375 33.52 -32.76 53.48
N GLU A 376 33.43 -31.65 54.22
CA GLU A 376 34.58 -31.02 54.89
C GLU A 376 34.93 -31.77 56.21
N ASP A 377 36.00 -32.58 56.18
CA ASP A 377 36.65 -33.13 57.39
C ASP A 377 37.23 -32.01 58.27
N ASP A 378 37.34 -32.26 59.59
CA ASP A 378 37.73 -31.32 60.68
C ASP A 378 39.05 -30.54 60.50
N VAL A 379 39.79 -30.73 59.40
CA VAL A 379 41.14 -30.21 59.17
C VAL A 379 41.14 -28.78 58.58
N ALA A 380 40.06 -28.31 57.95
CA ALA A 380 39.99 -26.93 57.42
C ALA A 380 38.57 -26.31 57.44
N PRO A 381 37.94 -26.12 58.61
CA PRO A 381 36.53 -25.75 58.68
C PRO A 381 36.27 -24.30 58.24
N GLY A 382 35.47 -24.12 57.19
CA GLY A 382 34.92 -22.81 56.77
C GLY A 382 35.35 -22.30 55.40
N LYS A 383 36.27 -22.98 54.71
CA LYS A 383 36.74 -22.56 53.38
C LYS A 383 35.67 -22.82 52.31
N ASN A 384 34.99 -23.97 52.40
CA ASN A 384 33.93 -24.33 51.46
C ASN A 384 32.66 -23.46 51.62
N ALA A 385 32.32 -23.08 52.86
CA ALA A 385 31.21 -22.16 53.14
C ALA A 385 31.45 -20.77 52.52
N TYR A 386 32.67 -20.24 52.61
CA TYR A 386 33.03 -18.97 51.99
C TYR A 386 33.08 -19.06 50.45
N ALA A 387 33.66 -20.14 49.90
CA ALA A 387 33.68 -20.38 48.46
C ALA A 387 32.26 -20.44 47.87
N PHE A 388 31.32 -21.06 48.58
CA PHE A 388 29.91 -21.06 48.23
C PHE A 388 29.31 -19.64 48.21
N CYS A 389 29.49 -18.87 49.29
CA CYS A 389 28.96 -17.50 49.36
C CYS A 389 29.53 -16.59 48.26
N HIS A 390 30.82 -16.75 47.94
CA HIS A 390 31.46 -16.00 46.86
C HIS A 390 30.95 -16.43 45.46
N ALA A 391 30.76 -17.73 45.22
CA ALA A 391 30.21 -18.23 43.96
C ALA A 391 28.78 -17.71 43.72
N VAL A 392 27.95 -17.60 44.76
CA VAL A 392 26.62 -17.00 44.67
C VAL A 392 26.67 -15.53 44.29
N GLY A 393 27.68 -14.77 44.75
CA GLY A 393 27.87 -13.36 44.37
C GLY A 393 28.11 -13.15 42.88
N SER A 394 28.77 -14.09 42.18
CA SER A 394 29.04 -13.97 40.74
C SER A 394 27.86 -14.30 39.81
N ILE A 395 26.79 -14.90 40.34
CA ILE A 395 25.62 -15.31 39.54
C ILE A 395 24.80 -14.09 39.09
N GLU A 396 24.73 -13.05 39.91
CA GLU A 396 23.92 -11.86 39.65
C GLU A 396 24.37 -11.13 38.36
N ASP A 397 25.67 -11.01 38.15
CA ASP A 397 26.23 -10.35 36.95
C ASP A 397 26.00 -11.20 35.69
N ALA A 398 26.11 -12.53 35.80
CA ALA A 398 25.84 -13.44 34.69
C ALA A 398 24.35 -13.43 34.28
N LEU A 399 23.43 -13.33 35.25
CA LEU A 399 22.00 -13.19 34.98
C LEU A 399 21.65 -11.85 34.33
N LYS A 400 22.21 -10.72 34.78
CA LYS A 400 21.99 -9.41 34.15
C LYS A 400 22.43 -9.38 32.68
N LEU A 401 23.55 -10.01 32.36
CA LEU A 401 24.00 -10.15 30.98
C LEU A 401 23.02 -11.00 30.15
N ALA A 402 22.55 -12.11 30.71
CA ALA A 402 21.55 -12.96 30.05
C ALA A 402 20.21 -12.23 29.82
N GLU A 403 19.73 -11.45 30.80
CA GLU A 403 18.54 -10.60 30.67
C GLU A 403 18.65 -9.61 29.50
N MET A 404 19.79 -8.92 29.40
CA MET A 404 20.04 -7.94 28.34
C MET A 404 20.03 -8.60 26.95
N GLU A 405 20.71 -9.73 26.78
CA GLU A 405 20.83 -10.42 25.50
C GLU A 405 19.50 -11.06 25.06
N VAL A 406 18.73 -11.64 25.98
CA VAL A 406 17.37 -12.16 25.70
C VAL A 406 16.41 -11.03 25.31
N ALA A 407 16.50 -9.87 25.95
CA ALA A 407 15.71 -8.69 25.57
C ALA A 407 16.06 -8.16 24.17
N LEU A 408 17.36 -8.12 23.82
CA LEU A 408 17.85 -7.76 22.48
C LEU A 408 17.37 -8.73 21.40
N ALA A 409 17.42 -10.04 21.66
CA ALA A 409 16.95 -11.07 20.75
C ALA A 409 15.44 -10.94 20.47
N ASN A 410 14.64 -10.74 21.51
CA ASN A 410 13.20 -10.49 21.40
C ASN A 410 12.87 -9.25 20.58
N LYS A 411 13.61 -8.15 20.80
CA LYS A 411 13.44 -6.91 20.05
C LYS A 411 13.75 -7.10 18.56
N SER A 412 14.78 -7.86 18.24
CA SER A 412 15.19 -8.17 16.86
C SER A 412 14.12 -9.00 16.12
N LYS A 413 13.58 -10.05 16.76
CA LYS A 413 12.55 -10.90 16.15
C LYS A 413 11.23 -10.16 15.92
N ALA A 414 10.81 -9.31 16.86
CA ALA A 414 9.63 -8.47 16.69
C ALA A 414 9.79 -7.53 15.48
N LYS A 415 11.00 -6.96 15.29
CA LYS A 415 11.32 -6.16 14.11
C LYS A 415 11.25 -6.98 12.81
N GLU A 416 11.81 -8.19 12.78
CA GLU A 416 11.74 -9.08 11.61
C GLU A 416 10.28 -9.45 11.24
N GLY A 417 9.43 -9.70 12.23
CA GLY A 417 8.00 -9.97 12.03
C GLY A 417 7.26 -8.79 11.41
N LEU A 418 7.56 -7.57 11.85
CA LEU A 418 7.00 -6.33 11.28
C LEU A 418 7.50 -6.06 9.84
N VAL A 419 8.77 -6.36 9.55
CA VAL A 419 9.32 -6.24 8.19
C VAL A 419 8.63 -7.20 7.22
N LYS A 420 8.43 -8.47 7.60
CA LYS A 420 7.72 -9.45 6.75
C LYS A 420 6.26 -9.05 6.48
N ARG A 421 5.61 -8.41 7.46
CA ARG A 421 4.26 -7.85 7.32
C ARG A 421 4.23 -6.67 6.34
N ALA A 422 5.17 -5.73 6.49
CA ALA A 422 5.34 -4.62 5.55
C ALA A 422 5.63 -5.10 4.12
N GLU A 423 6.45 -6.15 3.93
CA GLU A 423 6.71 -6.72 2.61
C GLU A 423 5.46 -7.35 1.96
N ARG A 424 4.58 -7.98 2.75
CA ARG A 424 3.29 -8.51 2.24
C ARG A 424 2.37 -7.37 1.82
N ALA A 425 2.22 -6.35 2.66
CA ALA A 425 1.43 -5.16 2.33
C ALA A 425 1.98 -4.44 1.09
N LYS A 426 3.31 -4.42 0.92
CA LYS A 426 3.95 -3.89 -0.30
C LYS A 426 3.57 -4.69 -1.53
N LYS A 427 3.59 -6.02 -1.48
CA LYS A 427 3.14 -6.86 -2.60
C LYS A 427 1.67 -6.60 -2.97
N ALA A 428 0.80 -6.45 -1.97
CA ALA A 428 -0.60 -6.08 -2.20
C ALA A 428 -0.71 -4.69 -2.86
N LEU A 429 0.04 -3.70 -2.35
CA LEU A 429 0.11 -2.37 -2.95
C LEU A 429 0.61 -2.37 -4.40
N ASP A 430 1.63 -3.18 -4.71
CA ASP A 430 2.19 -3.31 -6.06
C ASP A 430 1.18 -3.96 -7.02
N ALA A 431 0.43 -4.96 -6.55
CA ALA A 431 -0.66 -5.58 -7.30
C ALA A 431 -1.81 -4.58 -7.57
N ALA A 432 -2.26 -3.86 -6.53
CA ALA A 432 -3.26 -2.80 -6.66
C ALA A 432 -2.79 -1.68 -7.60
N THR A 433 -1.52 -1.26 -7.49
CA THR A 433 -0.92 -0.25 -8.38
C THR A 433 -0.93 -0.74 -9.83
N SER A 434 -0.56 -1.99 -10.08
CA SER A 434 -0.53 -2.57 -11.42
C SER A 434 -1.94 -2.63 -12.03
N ARG A 435 -2.95 -3.04 -11.26
CA ARG A 435 -4.37 -3.00 -11.67
C ARG A 435 -4.84 -1.58 -11.96
N ASN A 436 -4.41 -0.60 -11.17
CA ASN A 436 -4.80 0.79 -11.38
C ASN A 436 -4.15 1.41 -12.63
N VAL A 437 -2.89 1.07 -12.92
CA VAL A 437 -2.21 1.48 -14.14
C VAL A 437 -2.85 0.85 -15.37
N ALA A 438 -3.19 -0.44 -15.31
CA ALA A 438 -3.88 -1.13 -16.41
C ALA A 438 -5.25 -0.49 -16.74
N ALA A 439 -5.92 0.08 -15.74
CA ALA A 439 -7.16 0.84 -15.89
C ALA A 439 -6.97 2.28 -16.43
N GLY A 440 -5.73 2.72 -16.70
CA GLY A 440 -5.43 4.08 -17.12
C GLY A 440 -5.26 5.10 -15.98
N SER A 441 -5.15 4.66 -14.73
CA SER A 441 -4.98 5.53 -13.54
C SER A 441 -6.07 6.60 -13.35
N PRO A 442 -7.36 6.25 -13.38
CA PRO A 442 -8.45 7.21 -13.19
C PRO A 442 -8.41 7.86 -11.79
N ASP A 443 -8.76 9.13 -11.67
CA ASP A 443 -8.72 9.87 -10.39
C ASP A 443 -9.98 9.62 -9.55
N ASP A 444 -10.10 8.41 -9.01
CA ASP A 444 -11.27 7.91 -8.25
C ASP A 444 -10.92 7.51 -6.80
N GLU A 445 -11.91 6.96 -6.07
CA GLU A 445 -11.76 6.48 -4.69
C GLU A 445 -10.62 5.45 -4.56
N ALA A 446 -10.49 4.52 -5.50
CA ALA A 446 -9.46 3.48 -5.50
C ALA A 446 -8.04 4.09 -5.68
N SER A 447 -7.91 5.06 -6.59
CA SER A 447 -6.67 5.84 -6.75
C SER A 447 -6.33 6.66 -5.51
N ASN A 448 -7.33 7.23 -4.82
CA ASN A 448 -7.12 7.94 -3.56
C ASN A 448 -6.64 7.01 -2.44
N VAL A 449 -7.20 5.80 -2.33
CA VAL A 449 -6.73 4.78 -1.37
C VAL A 449 -5.28 4.37 -1.68
N LEU A 450 -4.95 4.11 -2.95
CA LEU A 450 -3.58 3.83 -3.41
C LEU A 450 -2.59 4.95 -3.06
N ARG A 451 -3.00 6.21 -3.22
CA ARG A 451 -2.18 7.38 -2.91
C ARG A 451 -1.93 7.49 -1.41
N ARG A 452 -2.95 7.20 -0.57
CA ARG A 452 -2.81 7.12 0.89
C ARG A 452 -1.89 5.97 1.31
N ALA A 453 -2.04 4.78 0.72
CA ALA A 453 -1.20 3.62 0.99
C ALA A 453 0.27 3.87 0.59
N LYS A 454 0.53 4.46 -0.58
CA LYS A 454 1.87 4.89 -1.00
C LYS A 454 2.49 5.93 -0.08
N LYS A 455 1.69 6.81 0.52
CA LYS A 455 2.16 7.81 1.48
C LYS A 455 2.48 7.20 2.85
N ALA A 456 1.79 6.12 3.25
CA ALA A 456 2.06 5.38 4.48
C ALA A 456 3.30 4.48 4.38
N TYR A 457 3.68 4.03 3.17
CA TYR A 457 4.82 3.14 2.95
C TYR A 457 6.17 3.67 3.49
N PRO A 458 6.60 4.93 3.20
CA PRO A 458 7.83 5.49 3.76
C PRO A 458 7.82 5.59 5.30
N GLN A 459 6.64 5.75 5.92
CA GLN A 459 6.52 5.79 7.39
C GLN A 459 6.69 4.41 8.03
N ALA A 460 6.47 3.32 7.29
CA ALA A 460 6.75 1.96 7.73
C ALA A 460 8.22 1.54 7.50
N GLU A 461 8.92 2.17 6.54
CA GLU A 461 10.36 1.95 6.28
C GLU A 461 11.31 2.77 7.16
N LEU A 462 10.84 3.86 7.78
CA LEU A 462 11.70 4.76 8.56
C LEU A 462 12.19 4.16 9.89
N ASP A 463 13.49 4.32 10.12
CA ASP A 463 14.25 3.91 11.31
C ASP A 463 13.58 4.32 12.62
N GLY A 464 12.99 3.35 13.32
CA GLY A 464 12.42 3.54 14.64
C GLY A 464 13.08 2.61 15.64
N SER A 465 13.88 3.16 16.55
CA SER A 465 14.29 2.50 17.80
C SER A 465 13.09 2.08 18.69
N ASP A 466 11.89 2.54 18.32
CA ASP A 466 10.58 2.28 18.92
C ASP A 466 9.74 1.30 18.07
N LEU A 467 9.59 0.07 18.58
CA LEU A 467 8.80 -1.00 17.94
C LEU A 467 7.30 -0.68 17.92
N GLU A 468 6.79 0.11 18.87
CA GLU A 468 5.35 0.38 18.97
C GLU A 468 4.90 1.34 17.86
N ALA A 469 5.72 2.36 17.57
CA ALA A 469 5.51 3.24 16.43
C ALA A 469 5.59 2.48 15.09
N MET A 470 6.56 1.57 14.95
CA MET A 470 6.70 0.73 13.76
C MET A 470 5.50 -0.21 13.58
N ALA A 471 4.99 -0.81 14.66
CA ALA A 471 3.81 -1.67 14.62
C ALA A 471 2.53 -0.92 14.19
N LYS A 472 2.31 0.30 14.69
CA LYS A 472 1.18 1.15 14.27
C LYS A 472 1.29 1.56 12.78
N ALA A 473 2.49 1.94 12.32
CA ALA A 473 2.72 2.29 10.93
C ALA A 473 2.51 1.10 9.97
N VAL A 474 2.99 -0.10 10.33
CA VAL A 474 2.78 -1.33 9.53
C VAL A 474 1.31 -1.73 9.50
N ALA A 475 0.58 -1.61 10.61
CA ALA A 475 -0.86 -1.92 10.64
C ALA A 475 -1.69 -0.94 9.79
N GLU A 476 -1.38 0.36 9.85
CA GLU A 476 -2.01 1.37 8.98
C GLU A 476 -1.69 1.10 7.51
N PHE A 477 -0.44 0.72 7.20
CA PHE A 477 -0.01 0.39 5.85
C PHE A 477 -0.70 -0.88 5.30
N GLU A 478 -0.78 -1.96 6.09
CA GLU A 478 -1.53 -3.17 5.73
C GLU A 478 -3.00 -2.84 5.45
N ARG A 479 -3.67 -2.12 6.36
CA ARG A 479 -5.08 -1.74 6.17
C ARG A 479 -5.28 -0.96 4.87
N LEU A 480 -4.43 0.02 4.60
CA LEU A 480 -4.53 0.84 3.38
C LEU A 480 -4.16 0.08 2.11
N ALA A 481 -3.22 -0.88 2.18
CA ALA A 481 -2.85 -1.74 1.07
C ALA A 481 -3.98 -2.72 0.72
N ASP A 482 -4.62 -3.32 1.74
CA ASP A 482 -5.77 -4.21 1.56
C ASP A 482 -6.98 -3.44 1.03
N GLU A 483 -7.29 -2.24 1.56
CA GLU A 483 -8.35 -1.37 1.03
C GLU A 483 -8.09 -0.97 -0.43
N ALA A 484 -6.83 -0.71 -0.79
CA ALA A 484 -6.44 -0.40 -2.17
C ALA A 484 -6.62 -1.62 -3.08
N ASP A 485 -6.28 -2.81 -2.59
CA ASP A 485 -6.44 -4.06 -3.32
C ASP A 485 -7.92 -4.35 -3.57
N ASP A 486 -8.75 -4.28 -2.53
CA ASP A 486 -10.20 -4.49 -2.63
C ASP A 486 -10.87 -3.47 -3.54
N ALA A 487 -10.54 -2.18 -3.39
CA ALA A 487 -11.15 -1.12 -4.21
C ALA A 487 -10.80 -1.28 -5.70
N THR A 488 -9.56 -1.62 -6.02
CA THR A 488 -9.15 -1.85 -7.43
C THR A 488 -9.74 -3.14 -8.00
N LEU A 489 -9.91 -4.19 -7.18
CA LEU A 489 -10.56 -5.44 -7.59
C LEU A 489 -12.06 -5.25 -7.85
N GLN A 490 -12.77 -4.56 -6.96
CA GLN A 490 -14.19 -4.26 -7.12
C GLN A 490 -14.45 -3.41 -8.36
N ARG A 491 -13.58 -2.43 -8.65
CA ARG A 491 -13.65 -1.65 -9.88
C ARG A 491 -13.46 -2.53 -11.12
N GLN A 492 -12.42 -3.35 -11.15
CA GLN A 492 -12.19 -4.28 -12.27
C GLN A 492 -13.41 -5.18 -12.52
N LYS A 493 -14.04 -5.69 -11.46
CA LYS A 493 -15.29 -6.48 -11.58
C LYS A 493 -16.44 -5.66 -12.16
N ALA A 494 -16.61 -4.41 -11.74
CA ALA A 494 -17.63 -3.51 -12.28
C ALA A 494 -17.38 -3.19 -13.76
N ASP A 495 -16.14 -2.87 -14.13
CA ASP A 495 -15.74 -2.56 -15.51
C ASP A 495 -15.93 -3.78 -16.43
N VAL A 496 -15.52 -4.97 -16.00
CA VAL A 496 -15.74 -6.23 -16.75
C VAL A 496 -17.23 -6.52 -16.90
N ARG A 497 -18.05 -6.27 -15.86
CA ARG A 497 -19.51 -6.43 -15.94
C ARG A 497 -20.12 -5.46 -16.97
N GLY A 498 -19.77 -4.18 -16.89
CA GLY A 498 -20.20 -3.16 -17.85
C GLY A 498 -19.77 -3.49 -19.27
N ALA A 499 -18.54 -3.99 -19.46
CA ALA A 499 -18.05 -4.45 -20.76
C ALA A 499 -18.81 -5.68 -21.30
N LYS A 500 -19.18 -6.64 -20.43
CA LYS A 500 -20.04 -7.78 -20.83
C LYS A 500 -21.42 -7.32 -21.29
N GLU A 501 -22.04 -6.38 -20.58
CA GLU A 501 -23.33 -5.79 -20.96
C GLU A 501 -23.22 -5.01 -22.27
N GLY A 502 -22.17 -4.19 -22.41
CA GLY A 502 -21.86 -3.46 -23.64
C GLY A 502 -21.62 -4.37 -24.84
N LEU A 503 -20.89 -5.48 -24.66
CA LEU A 503 -20.67 -6.48 -25.72
C LEU A 503 -21.98 -7.18 -26.12
N ALA A 504 -22.85 -7.51 -25.16
CA ALA A 504 -24.16 -8.09 -25.46
C ALA A 504 -25.06 -7.11 -26.25
N ALA A 505 -25.05 -5.82 -25.87
CA ALA A 505 -25.74 -4.77 -26.61
C ALA A 505 -25.17 -4.58 -28.02
N ALA A 506 -23.83 -4.56 -28.17
CA ALA A 506 -23.16 -4.46 -29.46
C ALA A 506 -23.49 -5.66 -30.36
N LYS A 507 -23.55 -6.89 -29.83
CA LYS A 507 -24.01 -8.08 -30.57
C LYS A 507 -25.46 -7.98 -31.03
N ALA A 508 -26.35 -7.55 -30.14
CA ALA A 508 -27.76 -7.38 -30.49
C ALA A 508 -27.93 -6.31 -31.58
N ALA A 509 -27.20 -5.20 -31.46
CA ALA A 509 -27.15 -4.15 -32.48
C ALA A 509 -26.55 -4.66 -33.80
N LEU A 510 -25.49 -5.47 -33.76
CA LEU A 510 -24.88 -6.08 -34.96
C LEU A 510 -25.87 -7.02 -35.65
N ALA A 511 -26.52 -7.92 -34.90
CA ALA A 511 -27.49 -8.85 -35.45
C ALA A 511 -28.67 -8.11 -36.11
N LYS A 512 -29.17 -7.06 -35.47
CA LYS A 512 -30.21 -6.20 -36.04
C LYS A 512 -29.72 -5.51 -37.32
N ALA A 513 -28.54 -4.89 -37.29
CA ALA A 513 -27.99 -4.18 -38.44
C ALA A 513 -27.61 -5.10 -39.60
N GLN A 514 -27.17 -6.34 -39.33
CA GLN A 514 -26.93 -7.36 -40.34
C GLN A 514 -28.24 -7.81 -40.99
N ALA A 515 -29.31 -8.02 -40.22
CA ALA A 515 -30.63 -8.34 -40.78
C ALA A 515 -31.16 -7.20 -41.67
N GLU A 516 -31.05 -5.95 -41.23
CA GLU A 516 -31.42 -4.76 -42.03
C GLU A 516 -30.56 -4.65 -43.30
N ASN A 517 -29.27 -4.99 -43.23
CA ASN A 517 -28.38 -4.99 -44.40
C ASN A 517 -28.72 -6.12 -45.39
N GLU A 518 -29.05 -7.31 -44.90
CA GLU A 518 -29.50 -8.45 -45.70
C GLU A 518 -30.84 -8.17 -46.39
N GLU A 519 -31.80 -7.55 -45.71
CA GLU A 519 -33.04 -7.05 -46.33
C GLU A 519 -32.77 -6.00 -47.42
N GLY A 520 -31.71 -5.20 -47.25
CA GLY A 520 -31.18 -4.28 -48.27
C GLY A 520 -30.45 -4.95 -49.43
N GLY A 521 -30.27 -6.28 -49.40
CA GLY A 521 -29.56 -7.05 -50.41
C GLY A 521 -28.03 -6.96 -50.32
N SER A 522 -27.50 -6.54 -49.16
CA SER A 522 -26.06 -6.47 -48.84
C SER A 522 -25.20 -5.81 -49.93
N PRO A 523 -25.46 -4.54 -50.27
CA PRO A 523 -24.65 -3.81 -51.24
C PRO A 523 -23.19 -3.71 -50.79
N ASP A 524 -22.25 -3.81 -51.74
CA ASP A 524 -20.81 -3.64 -51.49
C ASP A 524 -20.48 -2.14 -51.29
N ASP A 525 -20.83 -1.61 -50.12
CA ASP A 525 -20.69 -0.21 -49.75
C ASP A 525 -19.95 -0.03 -48.40
N ASP A 526 -19.70 1.23 -48.02
CA ASP A 526 -19.00 1.56 -46.78
C ASP A 526 -19.77 1.09 -45.53
N ALA A 527 -21.10 1.03 -45.58
CA ALA A 527 -21.93 0.55 -44.48
C ALA A 527 -21.74 -0.97 -44.26
N THR A 528 -21.77 -1.76 -45.33
CA THR A 528 -21.49 -3.20 -45.27
C THR A 528 -20.07 -3.49 -44.81
N ARG A 529 -19.07 -2.72 -45.29
CA ARG A 529 -17.68 -2.85 -44.82
C ARG A 529 -17.54 -2.54 -43.34
N LYS A 530 -18.19 -1.47 -42.84
CA LYS A 530 -18.17 -1.09 -41.42
C LYS A 530 -18.89 -2.09 -40.53
N LEU A 531 -19.95 -2.73 -41.02
CA LEU A 531 -20.59 -3.86 -40.33
C LEU A 531 -19.66 -5.07 -40.20
N ALA A 532 -18.87 -5.38 -41.23
CA ALA A 532 -17.87 -6.44 -41.16
C ALA A 532 -16.75 -6.11 -40.16
N GLU A 533 -16.23 -4.87 -40.18
CA GLU A 533 -15.24 -4.39 -39.18
C GLU A 533 -15.79 -4.49 -37.75
N ALA A 534 -17.06 -4.12 -37.53
CA ALA A 534 -17.70 -4.22 -36.22
C ALA A 534 -17.91 -5.68 -35.79
N ALA A 535 -18.25 -6.58 -36.73
CA ALA A 535 -18.31 -8.02 -36.47
C ALA A 535 -16.94 -8.60 -36.07
N GLU A 536 -15.86 -8.20 -36.74
CA GLU A 536 -14.50 -8.59 -36.38
C GLU A 536 -14.11 -8.06 -34.98
N ALA A 537 -14.44 -6.82 -34.66
CA ALA A 537 -14.19 -6.24 -33.34
C ALA A 537 -14.97 -6.96 -32.23
N ILE A 538 -16.24 -7.30 -32.47
CA ILE A 538 -17.07 -8.10 -31.56
C ILE A 538 -16.49 -9.51 -31.37
N ALA A 539 -16.06 -10.18 -32.44
CA ALA A 539 -15.44 -11.51 -32.36
C ALA A 539 -14.09 -11.47 -31.61
N ALA A 540 -13.31 -10.40 -31.77
CA ALA A 540 -12.09 -10.19 -31.00
C ALA A 540 -12.39 -10.01 -29.51
N ALA A 541 -13.41 -9.23 -29.16
CA ALA A 541 -13.88 -9.07 -27.78
C ALA A 541 -14.41 -10.40 -27.19
N GLU A 542 -15.13 -11.22 -27.96
CA GLU A 542 -15.58 -12.56 -27.54
C GLU A 542 -14.42 -13.50 -27.20
N LYS A 543 -13.36 -13.52 -28.02
CA LYS A 543 -12.18 -14.35 -27.74
C LYS A 543 -11.53 -13.98 -26.40
N LEU A 544 -11.52 -12.69 -26.08
CA LEU A 544 -11.01 -12.19 -24.80
C LEU A 544 -11.99 -12.41 -23.64
N ALA A 545 -13.30 -12.55 -23.90
CA ALA A 545 -14.31 -12.80 -22.88
C ALA A 545 -14.07 -14.12 -22.12
N SER A 546 -13.62 -15.17 -22.83
CA SER A 546 -13.25 -16.45 -22.21
C SER A 546 -12.01 -16.34 -21.31
N ALA A 547 -11.04 -15.49 -21.65
CA ALA A 547 -9.86 -15.24 -20.82
C ALA A 547 -10.23 -14.40 -19.58
N ALA A 548 -11.04 -13.36 -19.75
CA ALA A 548 -11.55 -12.52 -18.67
C ALA A 548 -12.47 -13.27 -17.69
N ALA A 549 -13.11 -14.37 -18.11
CA ALA A 549 -13.89 -15.24 -17.24
C ALA A 549 -13.04 -16.15 -16.34
N ALA A 550 -11.77 -16.41 -16.70
CA ALA A 550 -10.83 -17.15 -15.86
C ALA A 550 -10.20 -16.26 -14.75
N ASP A 551 -10.21 -14.94 -14.97
CA ASP A 551 -9.73 -13.89 -14.05
C ASP A 551 -10.65 -13.66 -12.82
N ASP A 552 -11.83 -14.29 -12.77
CA ASP A 552 -12.72 -14.27 -11.58
C ASP A 552 -12.21 -15.17 -10.42
N SER A 553 -11.10 -15.89 -10.62
CA SER A 553 -10.44 -16.66 -9.56
C SER A 553 -9.38 -15.84 -8.84
N GLU A 554 -9.33 -15.90 -7.50
CA GLU A 554 -8.34 -15.21 -6.63
C GLU A 554 -6.87 -15.48 -6.99
N ALA A 555 -6.58 -16.42 -7.90
CA ALA A 555 -5.24 -16.87 -8.28
C ALA A 555 -4.71 -16.26 -9.59
N ALA A 556 -5.47 -15.44 -10.31
CA ALA A 556 -5.06 -14.95 -11.62
C ALA A 556 -4.10 -13.75 -11.55
N LYS A 557 -3.17 -13.69 -12.52
CA LYS A 557 -2.12 -12.66 -12.63
C LYS A 557 -2.74 -11.26 -12.83
N PRO A 558 -2.02 -10.18 -12.51
CA PRO A 558 -2.58 -8.83 -12.51
C PRO A 558 -3.14 -8.40 -13.88
N GLY A 559 -4.48 -8.33 -13.98
CA GLY A 559 -5.27 -7.28 -14.63
C GLY A 559 -5.18 -7.09 -16.16
N THR A 560 -4.19 -7.63 -16.86
CA THR A 560 -3.98 -7.29 -18.28
C THR A 560 -5.10 -7.81 -19.19
N ASP A 561 -5.60 -9.01 -18.93
CA ASP A 561 -6.56 -9.67 -19.84
C ASP A 561 -7.98 -9.12 -19.64
N ALA A 562 -8.36 -8.84 -18.39
CA ALA A 562 -9.62 -8.15 -18.07
C ALA A 562 -9.71 -6.74 -18.70
N TYR A 563 -8.66 -5.91 -18.58
CA TYR A 563 -8.69 -4.58 -19.21
C TYR A 563 -8.50 -4.65 -20.74
N ALA A 564 -7.78 -5.64 -21.28
CA ALA A 564 -7.78 -5.91 -22.71
C ALA A 564 -9.18 -6.26 -23.24
N PHE A 565 -9.97 -7.02 -22.46
CA PHE A 565 -11.37 -7.29 -22.76
C PHE A 565 -12.23 -6.02 -22.72
N VAL A 566 -12.08 -5.18 -21.69
CA VAL A 566 -12.81 -3.88 -21.59
C VAL A 566 -12.49 -2.96 -22.77
N ASP A 567 -11.22 -2.84 -23.16
CA ASP A 567 -10.78 -2.03 -24.31
C ASP A 567 -11.31 -2.61 -25.63
N ALA A 568 -11.30 -3.94 -25.80
CA ALA A 568 -11.87 -4.60 -26.97
C ALA A 568 -13.40 -4.39 -27.07
N CYS A 569 -14.13 -4.44 -25.95
CA CYS A 569 -15.56 -4.13 -25.92
C CYS A 569 -15.84 -2.67 -26.27
N SER A 570 -15.00 -1.75 -25.80
CA SER A 570 -15.11 -0.32 -26.11
C SER A 570 -14.87 -0.06 -27.61
N LYS A 571 -13.87 -0.73 -28.19
CA LYS A 571 -13.63 -0.72 -29.65
C LYS A 571 -14.80 -1.33 -30.43
N ALA A 572 -15.38 -2.43 -29.95
CA ALA A 572 -16.56 -3.06 -30.55
C ALA A 572 -17.78 -2.12 -30.53
N ALA A 573 -18.02 -1.42 -29.42
CA ALA A 573 -19.07 -0.41 -29.32
C ALA A 573 -18.83 0.76 -30.29
N ALA A 574 -17.61 1.33 -30.31
CA ALA A 574 -17.28 2.43 -31.21
C ALA A 574 -17.40 2.05 -32.69
N THR A 575 -16.94 0.86 -33.07
CA THR A 575 -17.10 0.36 -34.46
C THR A 575 -18.56 0.11 -34.82
N MET A 576 -19.39 -0.35 -33.88
CA MET A 576 -20.84 -0.44 -34.09
C MET A 576 -21.50 0.92 -34.25
N ASP A 577 -21.09 1.96 -33.51
CA ASP A 577 -21.61 3.32 -33.68
C ASP A 577 -21.24 3.89 -35.05
N TYR A 578 -20.03 3.62 -35.54
CA TYR A 578 -19.62 3.96 -36.90
C TYR A 578 -20.43 3.21 -37.96
N ALA A 579 -20.67 1.90 -37.76
CA ALA A 579 -21.51 1.10 -38.65
C ALA A 579 -22.95 1.62 -38.71
N ALA A 580 -23.55 1.94 -37.56
CA ALA A 580 -24.88 2.53 -37.45
C ALA A 580 -24.97 3.89 -38.15
N SER A 581 -23.94 4.73 -37.99
CA SER A 581 -23.86 6.03 -38.67
C SER A 581 -23.74 5.89 -40.19
N ALA A 582 -22.96 4.92 -40.66
CA ALA A 582 -22.82 4.61 -42.09
C ALA A 582 -24.14 4.07 -42.68
N MET A 583 -24.84 3.19 -41.97
CA MET A 583 -26.18 2.70 -42.35
C MET A 583 -27.17 3.85 -42.48
N LYS A 584 -27.25 4.73 -41.46
CA LYS A 584 -28.14 5.90 -41.49
C LYS A 584 -27.85 6.82 -42.67
N LYS A 585 -26.57 7.05 -42.98
CA LYS A 585 -26.16 7.88 -44.12
C LYS A 585 -26.56 7.25 -45.46
N ARG A 586 -26.39 5.93 -45.60
CA ARG A 586 -26.85 5.19 -46.78
C ARG A 586 -28.36 5.32 -46.96
N ASP A 587 -29.13 5.06 -45.91
CA ASP A 587 -30.59 5.08 -45.97
C ASP A 587 -31.11 6.48 -46.31
N THR A 588 -30.47 7.53 -45.77
CA THR A 588 -30.75 8.93 -46.15
C THR A 588 -30.44 9.19 -47.63
N GLY A 589 -29.29 8.72 -48.13
CA GLY A 589 -28.92 8.86 -49.54
C GLY A 589 -29.86 8.10 -50.49
N ILE A 590 -30.35 6.93 -50.10
CA ILE A 590 -31.37 6.17 -50.85
C ILE A 590 -32.69 6.96 -50.87
N ALA A 591 -33.13 7.50 -49.72
CA ALA A 591 -34.35 8.29 -49.65
C ALA A 591 -34.29 9.55 -50.53
N GLU A 592 -33.17 10.27 -50.54
CA GLU A 592 -32.94 11.43 -51.42
C GLU A 592 -32.95 11.03 -52.90
N ALA A 593 -32.28 9.94 -53.28
CA ALA A 593 -32.25 9.44 -54.65
C ALA A 593 -33.65 9.04 -55.13
N VAL A 594 -34.44 8.40 -54.27
CA VAL A 594 -35.83 8.03 -54.56
C VAL A 594 -36.69 9.29 -54.71
N ALA A 595 -36.60 10.25 -53.80
CA ALA A 595 -37.37 11.48 -53.88
C ALA A 595 -37.11 12.23 -55.19
N LYS A 596 -35.83 12.34 -55.58
CA LYS A 596 -35.43 12.94 -56.86
C LYS A 596 -35.95 12.14 -58.06
N SER A 597 -35.89 10.81 -57.99
CA SER A 597 -36.41 9.94 -59.05
C SER A 597 -37.92 10.06 -59.20
N LYS A 598 -38.68 10.11 -58.10
CA LYS A 598 -40.13 10.37 -58.11
C LYS A 598 -40.46 11.72 -58.73
N GLN A 599 -39.74 12.78 -58.36
CA GLN A 599 -39.93 14.11 -58.96
C GLN A 599 -39.69 14.09 -60.48
N ASN A 600 -38.62 13.43 -60.94
CA ASN A 600 -38.33 13.29 -62.37
C ASN A 600 -39.42 12.47 -63.09
N LEU A 601 -39.90 11.39 -62.48
CA LEU A 601 -40.96 10.55 -63.03
C LEU A 601 -42.30 11.28 -63.10
N GLU A 602 -42.64 12.12 -62.12
CA GLU A 602 -43.84 12.97 -62.16
C GLU A 602 -43.78 13.98 -63.30
N ALA A 603 -42.65 14.65 -63.50
CA ALA A 603 -42.44 15.57 -64.62
C ALA A 603 -42.58 14.84 -65.97
N ALA A 604 -41.91 13.69 -66.11
CA ALA A 604 -41.98 12.87 -67.32
C ALA A 604 -43.39 12.30 -67.57
N ARG A 605 -44.15 11.99 -66.51
CA ARG A 605 -45.56 11.57 -66.60
C ARG A 605 -46.45 12.69 -67.14
N LYS A 606 -46.24 13.94 -66.73
CA LYS A 606 -46.96 15.09 -67.31
C LYS A 606 -46.65 15.21 -68.80
N LEU A 607 -45.37 15.11 -69.17
CA LEU A 607 -44.92 15.17 -70.56
C LEU A 607 -45.54 14.06 -71.43
N VAL A 608 -45.60 12.81 -70.95
CA VAL A 608 -46.28 11.72 -71.70
C VAL A 608 -47.76 12.03 -71.93
N LYS A 609 -48.47 12.57 -70.94
CA LYS A 609 -49.88 12.97 -71.12
C LYS A 609 -50.04 14.09 -72.15
N GLU A 610 -49.11 15.03 -72.19
CA GLU A 610 -49.10 16.09 -73.22
C GLU A 610 -48.84 15.50 -74.61
N MET A 611 -47.84 14.63 -74.76
CA MET A 611 -47.58 13.93 -76.02
C MET A 611 -48.78 13.07 -76.48
N GLN A 612 -49.48 12.41 -75.56
CA GLN A 612 -50.72 11.66 -75.86
C GLN A 612 -51.81 12.59 -76.40
N LYS A 613 -52.03 13.75 -75.76
CA LYS A 613 -52.99 14.75 -76.26
C LYS A 613 -52.63 15.25 -77.66
N THR A 614 -51.36 15.56 -77.89
CA THR A 614 -50.87 15.97 -79.23
C THR A 614 -51.11 14.86 -80.25
N ASN A 615 -50.87 13.60 -79.87
CA ASN A 615 -51.11 12.45 -80.74
C ASN A 615 -52.60 12.20 -81.03
N GLU A 616 -53.47 12.41 -80.04
CA GLU A 616 -54.93 12.35 -80.19
C GLU A 616 -55.45 13.45 -81.12
N ALA A 617 -54.96 14.69 -80.96
CA ALA A 617 -55.29 15.81 -81.85
C ALA A 617 -54.89 15.51 -83.31
N ALA A 618 -53.77 14.82 -83.52
CA ALA A 618 -53.33 14.35 -84.84
C ALA A 618 -54.11 13.12 -85.37
N GLY A 619 -55.12 12.62 -84.65
CA GLY A 619 -55.95 11.49 -85.06
C GLY A 619 -55.31 10.11 -84.85
N ILE A 620 -54.31 10.01 -83.96
CA ILE A 620 -53.59 8.78 -83.59
C ILE A 620 -53.02 8.07 -84.85
N PRO A 621 -52.03 8.67 -85.52
CA PRO A 621 -51.45 8.08 -86.72
C PRO A 621 -50.76 6.74 -86.42
N VAL A 622 -50.77 5.80 -87.37
CA VAL A 622 -50.05 4.53 -87.20
C VAL A 622 -48.58 4.73 -87.60
N ASP A 623 -47.78 5.32 -86.72
CA ASP A 623 -46.38 5.67 -86.95
C ASP A 623 -45.46 5.36 -85.74
N ASP A 624 -44.15 5.55 -85.92
CA ASP A 624 -43.15 5.29 -84.87
C ASP A 624 -43.38 6.19 -83.64
N ALA A 625 -43.76 7.45 -83.84
CA ALA A 625 -44.07 8.37 -82.75
C ALA A 625 -45.18 7.84 -81.84
N THR A 626 -46.28 7.37 -82.43
CA THR A 626 -47.41 6.79 -81.69
C THR A 626 -47.00 5.52 -80.94
N ALA A 627 -46.23 4.64 -81.57
CA ALA A 627 -45.71 3.43 -80.92
C ALA A 627 -44.80 3.76 -79.72
N LYS A 628 -43.94 4.78 -79.84
CA LYS A 628 -43.03 5.21 -78.76
C LYS A 628 -43.77 5.91 -77.61
N ILE A 629 -44.76 6.75 -77.91
CA ILE A 629 -45.61 7.39 -76.90
C ILE A 629 -46.38 6.34 -76.10
N GLN A 630 -46.91 5.31 -76.77
CA GLN A 630 -47.62 4.22 -76.09
C GLN A 630 -46.67 3.38 -75.22
N ALA A 631 -45.48 3.03 -75.72
CA ALA A 631 -44.47 2.32 -74.94
C ALA A 631 -44.02 3.11 -73.69
N ALA A 632 -43.87 4.43 -73.81
CA ALA A 632 -43.56 5.31 -72.67
C ALA A 632 -44.71 5.34 -71.64
N ALA A 633 -45.97 5.35 -72.09
CA ALA A 633 -47.13 5.26 -71.20
C ALA A 633 -47.24 3.91 -70.48
N GLU A 634 -46.98 2.81 -71.18
CA GLU A 634 -46.96 1.45 -70.60
C GLU A 634 -45.85 1.30 -69.55
N ALA A 635 -44.69 1.91 -69.76
CA ALA A 635 -43.60 1.93 -68.77
C ALA A 635 -44.01 2.59 -67.44
N PHE A 636 -44.86 3.63 -67.48
CA PHE A 636 -45.41 4.25 -66.27
C PHE A 636 -46.39 3.37 -65.49
N VAL A 637 -47.08 2.42 -66.14
CA VAL A 637 -47.96 1.45 -65.45
C VAL A 637 -47.14 0.48 -64.59
N ALA A 638 -45.98 0.06 -65.09
CA ALA A 638 -45.05 -0.77 -64.32
C ALA A 638 -44.51 -0.01 -63.10
N ILE A 639 -44.14 1.27 -63.28
CA ILE A 639 -43.69 2.14 -62.19
C ILE A 639 -44.77 2.37 -61.14
N ASP A 640 -46.04 2.60 -61.53
CA ASP A 640 -47.13 2.78 -60.56
C ASP A 640 -47.33 1.56 -59.67
N THR A 641 -47.15 0.37 -60.23
CA THR A 641 -47.28 -0.88 -59.50
C THR A 641 -46.18 -1.00 -58.43
N VAL A 642 -44.95 -0.62 -58.77
CA VAL A 642 -43.80 -0.60 -57.84
C VAL A 642 -43.90 0.54 -56.84
N ASP A 643 -44.34 1.73 -57.25
CA ASP A 643 -44.51 2.89 -56.36
C ASP A 643 -45.62 2.67 -55.31
N ALA A 644 -46.69 1.98 -55.70
CA ALA A 644 -47.71 1.52 -54.76
C ALA A 644 -47.13 0.52 -53.75
N LEU A 645 -46.27 -0.41 -54.17
CA LEU A 645 -45.59 -1.36 -53.28
C LEU A 645 -44.61 -0.65 -52.32
N VAL A 646 -43.86 0.35 -52.79
CA VAL A 646 -43.00 1.23 -51.97
C VAL A 646 -43.82 1.95 -50.90
N THR A 647 -45.02 2.41 -51.24
CA THR A 647 -45.90 3.14 -50.30
C THR A 647 -46.51 2.23 -49.24
N VAL A 648 -46.78 0.96 -49.57
CA VAL A 648 -47.36 -0.03 -48.66
C VAL A 648 -46.31 -0.71 -47.78
N ASN A 649 -45.08 -0.87 -48.28
CA ASN A 649 -43.98 -1.50 -47.55
C ASN A 649 -42.64 -0.82 -47.86
N PRO A 650 -42.23 0.21 -47.08
CA PRO A 650 -41.04 1.03 -47.35
C PRO A 650 -39.74 0.33 -46.93
N VAL A 651 -39.47 -0.83 -47.53
CA VAL A 651 -38.19 -1.56 -47.37
C VAL A 651 -37.24 -1.19 -48.53
N ALA A 652 -35.94 -1.40 -48.35
CA ALA A 652 -34.93 -1.07 -49.37
C ALA A 652 -35.13 -1.77 -50.73
N GLY A 653 -35.75 -2.96 -50.76
CA GLY A 653 -36.02 -3.73 -51.98
C GLY A 653 -36.89 -2.97 -53.01
N PRO A 654 -38.13 -2.57 -52.67
CA PRO A 654 -39.00 -1.77 -53.54
C PRO A 654 -38.37 -0.46 -54.04
N TYR A 655 -37.54 0.21 -53.23
CA TYR A 655 -36.82 1.42 -53.67
C TYR A 655 -35.77 1.15 -54.74
N LYS A 656 -35.07 0.01 -54.66
CA LYS A 656 -34.08 -0.42 -55.65
C LYS A 656 -34.75 -0.79 -56.98
N GLU A 657 -35.91 -1.44 -56.93
CA GLU A 657 -36.72 -1.73 -58.12
C GLU A 657 -37.24 -0.44 -58.78
N LEU A 658 -37.71 0.53 -57.98
CA LEU A 658 -38.16 1.83 -58.49
C LEU A 658 -37.02 2.61 -59.18
N LEU A 659 -35.83 2.65 -58.58
CA LEU A 659 -34.65 3.29 -59.19
C LEU A 659 -34.22 2.56 -60.47
N ALA A 660 -34.24 1.23 -60.50
CA ALA A 660 -33.89 0.45 -61.69
C ALA A 660 -34.89 0.61 -62.85
N MET A 661 -36.17 0.88 -62.56
CA MET A 661 -37.19 1.13 -63.58
C MET A 661 -37.26 2.60 -64.03
N ALA A 662 -36.78 3.54 -63.22
CA ALA A 662 -36.86 4.97 -63.51
C ALA A 662 -36.05 5.36 -64.75
N GLU A 663 -34.78 4.96 -64.84
CA GLU A 663 -33.91 5.30 -65.98
C GLU A 663 -34.44 4.77 -67.33
N PRO A 664 -34.82 3.48 -67.47
CA PRO A 664 -35.44 2.97 -68.69
C PRO A 664 -36.71 3.72 -69.08
N THR A 665 -37.53 4.10 -68.09
CA THR A 665 -38.78 4.82 -68.35
C THR A 665 -38.50 6.24 -68.83
N LEU A 666 -37.58 6.96 -68.19
CA LEU A 666 -37.16 8.29 -68.66
C LEU A 666 -36.54 8.22 -70.06
N ALA A 667 -35.78 7.16 -70.38
CA ALA A 667 -35.26 6.94 -71.73
C ALA A 667 -36.38 6.68 -72.75
N ALA A 668 -37.42 5.92 -72.39
CA ALA A 668 -38.59 5.71 -73.23
C ALA A 668 -39.36 7.01 -73.51
N VAL A 669 -39.51 7.88 -72.49
CA VAL A 669 -40.13 9.21 -72.65
C VAL A 669 -39.33 10.08 -73.61
N ARG A 670 -37.99 10.14 -73.46
CA ARG A 670 -37.12 10.87 -74.40
C ARG A 670 -37.21 10.32 -75.82
N ALA A 671 -37.28 8.99 -75.98
CA ALA A 671 -37.42 8.38 -77.29
C ALA A 671 -38.77 8.73 -77.95
N ALA A 672 -39.85 8.80 -77.17
CA ALA A 672 -41.16 9.25 -77.64
C ALA A 672 -41.15 10.72 -78.08
N GLN A 673 -40.48 11.57 -77.30
CA GLN A 673 -40.33 12.99 -77.61
C GLN A 673 -39.55 13.23 -78.91
N LEU A 674 -38.41 12.55 -79.08
CA LEU A 674 -37.62 12.62 -80.32
C LEU A 674 -38.41 12.10 -81.53
N ALA A 675 -39.19 11.04 -81.37
CA ALA A 675 -40.01 10.50 -82.45
C ALA A 675 -41.14 11.47 -82.83
N LEU A 676 -41.75 12.15 -81.86
CA LEU A 676 -42.76 13.19 -82.08
C LEU A 676 -42.17 14.40 -82.84
N ALA A 677 -41.03 14.91 -82.40
CA ALA A 677 -40.31 15.99 -83.07
C ALA A 677 -39.91 15.61 -84.51
N GLY A 678 -39.45 14.37 -84.72
CA GLY A 678 -39.13 13.83 -86.05
C GLY A 678 -40.34 13.82 -87.00
N ARG A 679 -41.53 13.50 -86.49
CA ARG A 679 -42.78 13.56 -87.26
C ARG A 679 -43.15 14.99 -87.66
N GLU A 680 -43.05 15.94 -86.74
CA GLU A 680 -43.32 17.36 -87.02
C GLU A 680 -42.36 17.91 -88.07
N LYS A 681 -41.06 17.62 -87.96
CA LYS A 681 -40.06 17.94 -89.01
C LYS A 681 -40.44 17.35 -90.37
N GLY A 682 -40.91 16.10 -90.40
CA GLY A 682 -41.41 15.45 -91.62
C GLY A 682 -42.63 16.15 -92.22
N ALA A 683 -43.58 16.59 -91.38
CA ALA A 683 -44.76 17.33 -91.81
C ALA A 683 -44.41 18.70 -92.41
N VAL A 684 -43.48 19.45 -91.79
CA VAL A 684 -42.98 20.72 -92.32
C VAL A 684 -42.35 20.53 -93.71
N ALA A 685 -41.52 19.50 -93.88
CA ALA A 685 -40.92 19.21 -95.18
C ALA A 685 -41.97 18.91 -96.27
N ALA A 686 -43.01 18.14 -95.93
CA ALA A 686 -44.13 17.85 -96.84
C ALA A 686 -44.94 19.10 -97.19
N LEU A 687 -45.18 19.99 -96.22
CA LEU A 687 -45.85 21.27 -96.44
C LEU A 687 -45.01 22.20 -97.34
N LYS A 688 -43.69 22.24 -97.16
CA LYS A 688 -42.77 23.00 -98.02
C LYS A 688 -42.83 22.51 -99.46
N GLU A 689 -42.79 21.19 -99.68
CA GLU A 689 -42.91 20.62 -101.03
C GLU A 689 -44.28 20.96 -101.66
N ARG A 690 -45.37 20.83 -100.90
CA ARG A 690 -46.72 21.14 -101.36
C ARG A 690 -46.88 22.63 -101.69
N LEU A 691 -46.40 23.52 -100.82
CA LEU A 691 -46.39 24.97 -101.06
C LEU A 691 -45.56 25.30 -102.32
N GLY A 692 -44.40 24.68 -102.50
CA GLY A 692 -43.58 24.86 -103.70
C GLY A 692 -44.32 24.52 -105.00
N LYS A 693 -45.16 23.48 -104.98
CA LYS A 693 -46.04 23.12 -106.13
C LYS A 693 -47.13 24.17 -106.37
N VAL A 694 -47.73 24.70 -105.30
CA VAL A 694 -48.76 25.76 -105.40
C VAL A 694 -48.15 27.06 -105.94
N VAL A 695 -46.96 27.45 -105.48
CA VAL A 695 -46.23 28.64 -105.97
C VAL A 695 -45.88 28.49 -107.45
N ALA A 696 -45.32 27.35 -107.86
CA ALA A 696 -45.00 27.09 -109.27
C ALA A 696 -46.25 27.13 -110.17
N ARG A 697 -47.42 26.72 -109.65
CA ARG A 697 -48.71 26.87 -110.33
C ARG A 697 -49.12 28.32 -110.47
N ASP A 698 -49.03 29.12 -109.40
CA ASP A 698 -49.37 30.54 -109.45
C ASP A 698 -48.49 31.32 -110.45
N ASP A 699 -47.18 31.06 -110.42
CA ASP A 699 -46.18 31.71 -111.29
C ASP A 699 -46.45 31.46 -112.79
N ALA A 700 -47.00 30.29 -113.15
CA ALA A 700 -47.35 29.95 -114.53
C ALA A 700 -48.45 30.84 -115.14
N HIS A 701 -49.19 31.56 -114.30
CA HIS A 701 -50.29 32.44 -114.70
C HIS A 701 -49.99 33.94 -114.54
N GLY A 702 -48.75 34.30 -114.21
CA GLY A 702 -48.29 35.70 -114.11
C GLY A 702 -48.66 36.42 -112.81
N SER A 703 -49.11 35.68 -111.79
CA SER A 703 -49.35 36.14 -110.41
C SER A 703 -50.00 37.54 -110.28
N PRO A 704 -51.24 37.71 -110.79
CA PRO A 704 -51.98 38.97 -110.61
C PRO A 704 -52.19 39.32 -109.12
N GLU A 705 -52.31 40.62 -108.85
CA GLU A 705 -52.61 41.15 -107.51
C GLU A 705 -54.10 40.93 -107.18
N ASP A 706 -54.45 39.74 -106.68
CA ASP A 706 -55.78 39.37 -106.18
C ASP A 706 -55.70 38.40 -105.00
N GLU A 707 -56.87 38.03 -104.45
CA GLU A 707 -57.03 37.28 -103.19
C GLU A 707 -56.16 36.01 -103.11
N ALA A 708 -55.98 35.26 -104.20
CA ALA A 708 -55.15 34.05 -104.14
C ALA A 708 -53.67 34.34 -103.90
N LYS A 709 -53.15 35.53 -104.27
CA LYS A 709 -51.78 35.96 -104.00
C LYS A 709 -51.62 36.32 -102.52
N GLU A 710 -52.59 37.02 -101.94
CA GLU A 710 -52.60 37.34 -100.50
C GLU A 710 -52.63 36.06 -99.65
N VAL A 711 -53.49 35.09 -100.00
CA VAL A 711 -53.56 33.80 -99.31
C VAL A 711 -52.27 32.98 -99.49
N LEU A 712 -51.65 33.02 -100.67
CA LEU A 712 -50.39 32.35 -100.96
C LEU A 712 -49.21 32.97 -100.18
N GLU A 713 -49.11 34.30 -100.10
CA GLU A 713 -48.09 34.98 -99.28
C GLU A 713 -48.29 34.69 -97.80
N LYS A 714 -49.53 34.62 -97.31
CA LYS A 714 -49.81 34.18 -95.94
C LYS A 714 -49.34 32.75 -95.69
N ALA A 715 -49.56 31.84 -96.64
CA ALA A 715 -49.07 30.46 -96.54
C ALA A 715 -47.53 30.40 -96.56
N LYS A 716 -46.86 31.23 -97.38
CA LYS A 716 -45.40 31.35 -97.39
C LYS A 716 -44.85 31.83 -96.05
N LEU A 717 -45.46 32.85 -95.46
CA LEU A 717 -45.05 33.38 -94.16
C LEU A 717 -45.19 32.34 -93.05
N LEU A 718 -46.30 31.59 -93.03
CA LEU A 718 -46.54 30.56 -92.01
C LEU A 718 -45.56 29.39 -92.16
N VAL A 719 -45.29 28.92 -93.39
CA VAL A 719 -44.28 27.86 -93.60
C VAL A 719 -42.86 28.36 -93.29
N ALA A 720 -42.52 29.61 -93.62
CA ALA A 720 -41.24 30.20 -93.25
C ALA A 720 -41.08 30.37 -91.73
N ALA A 721 -42.17 30.72 -91.02
CA ALA A 721 -42.18 30.76 -89.57
C ALA A 721 -41.92 29.37 -88.98
N LEU A 722 -42.51 28.31 -89.54
CA LEU A 722 -42.24 26.93 -89.13
C LEU A 722 -40.78 26.51 -89.33
N GLU A 723 -40.13 26.97 -90.40
CA GLU A 723 -38.70 26.71 -90.64
C GLU A 723 -37.78 27.40 -89.62
N SER A 724 -38.26 28.49 -89.02
CA SER A 724 -37.53 29.22 -87.97
C SER A 724 -37.77 28.68 -86.57
N LEU A 725 -38.77 27.81 -86.36
CA LEU A 725 -39.03 27.21 -85.06
C LEU A 725 -37.98 26.15 -84.74
N ASN A 726 -37.45 26.20 -83.52
CA ASN A 726 -36.56 25.18 -83.03
C ASN A 726 -37.37 23.94 -82.64
N MET A 727 -37.51 23.01 -83.59
CA MET A 727 -38.23 21.75 -83.41
C MET A 727 -37.53 20.77 -82.45
N ASP A 728 -36.37 21.14 -81.90
CA ASP A 728 -35.64 20.39 -80.88
C ASP A 728 -35.83 20.97 -79.46
N ASP A 729 -36.72 21.96 -79.30
CA ASP A 729 -37.10 22.51 -77.99
C ASP A 729 -38.27 21.73 -77.38
N ASP A 730 -37.99 21.10 -76.23
CA ASP A 730 -38.86 20.20 -75.50
C ASP A 730 -40.15 20.88 -75.00
N GLU A 731 -40.10 22.17 -74.67
CA GLU A 731 -41.26 22.93 -74.16
C GLU A 731 -42.15 23.48 -75.30
N ALA A 732 -41.65 23.47 -76.54
CA ALA A 732 -42.32 24.09 -77.69
C ALA A 732 -43.12 23.10 -78.55
N LEU A 733 -43.05 21.78 -78.31
CA LEU A 733 -43.63 20.74 -79.19
C LEU A 733 -45.15 20.88 -79.38
N ALA A 734 -45.91 21.19 -78.33
CA ALA A 734 -47.36 21.40 -78.48
C ALA A 734 -47.69 22.62 -79.36
N ALA A 735 -46.93 23.72 -79.20
CA ALA A 735 -47.08 24.91 -80.02
C ALA A 735 -46.63 24.67 -81.48
N ASN A 736 -45.62 23.82 -81.68
CA ASN A 736 -45.15 23.42 -83.00
C ASN A 736 -46.23 22.62 -83.76
N ALA A 737 -46.91 21.69 -83.11
CA ALA A 737 -48.02 20.95 -83.71
C ALA A 737 -49.16 21.87 -84.19
N GLU A 738 -49.59 22.82 -83.35
CA GLU A 738 -50.61 23.81 -83.72
C GLU A 738 -50.16 24.69 -84.89
N ALA A 739 -48.89 25.12 -84.90
CA ALA A 739 -48.34 25.91 -85.99
C ALA A 739 -48.27 25.11 -87.31
N VAL A 740 -47.95 23.81 -87.25
CA VAL A 740 -47.92 22.91 -88.41
C VAL A 740 -49.33 22.76 -88.99
N GLU A 741 -50.35 22.59 -88.15
CA GLU A 741 -51.74 22.50 -88.60
C GLU A 741 -52.23 23.81 -89.22
N ALA A 742 -51.91 24.95 -88.60
CA ALA A 742 -52.26 26.27 -89.13
C ALA A 742 -51.62 26.54 -90.50
N ALA A 743 -50.35 26.16 -90.68
CA ALA A 743 -49.68 26.27 -91.97
C ALA A 743 -50.27 25.30 -93.00
N ALA A 744 -50.63 24.07 -92.61
CA ALA A 744 -51.28 23.11 -93.48
C ALA A 744 -52.62 23.65 -94.02
N ALA A 745 -53.46 24.20 -93.15
CA ALA A 745 -54.71 24.83 -93.52
C ALA A 745 -54.50 26.03 -94.45
N ALA A 746 -53.47 26.84 -94.20
CA ALA A 746 -53.11 27.97 -95.06
C ALA A 746 -52.64 27.52 -96.45
N VAL A 747 -51.80 26.49 -96.54
CA VAL A 747 -51.35 25.91 -97.82
C VAL A 747 -52.53 25.31 -98.60
N GLU A 748 -53.45 24.61 -97.94
CA GLU A 748 -54.66 24.10 -98.60
C GLU A 748 -55.56 25.23 -99.11
N LYS A 749 -55.73 26.29 -98.30
CA LYS A 749 -56.50 27.47 -98.72
C LYS A 749 -55.84 28.16 -99.92
N ALA A 750 -54.51 28.29 -99.92
CA ALA A 750 -53.76 28.84 -101.05
C ALA A 750 -53.93 27.98 -102.30
N GLU A 751 -53.86 26.65 -102.18
CA GLU A 751 -54.07 25.72 -103.29
C GLU A 751 -55.46 25.89 -103.92
N LYS A 752 -56.51 25.95 -103.09
CA LYS A 752 -57.89 26.17 -103.54
C LYS A 752 -58.05 27.54 -104.23
N ALA A 753 -57.43 28.59 -103.66
CA ALA A 753 -57.50 29.94 -104.22
C ALA A 753 -56.80 30.03 -105.58
N VAL A 754 -55.59 29.47 -105.71
CA VAL A 754 -54.84 29.41 -106.99
C VAL A 754 -55.62 28.61 -108.03
N LYS A 755 -56.21 27.47 -107.65
CA LYS A 755 -57.04 26.67 -108.56
C LYS A 755 -58.29 27.42 -109.04
N SER A 756 -58.99 28.12 -108.15
CA SER A 756 -60.16 28.93 -108.51
C SER A 756 -59.80 30.10 -109.44
N ARG A 757 -58.61 30.69 -109.27
CA ARG A 757 -58.07 31.71 -110.18
C ARG A 757 -57.77 31.10 -111.55
N GLU A 758 -57.07 29.96 -111.58
CA GLU A 758 -56.75 29.22 -112.80
C GLU A 758 -58.01 28.93 -113.63
N GLU A 759 -59.06 28.41 -112.99
CA GLU A 759 -60.35 28.15 -113.66
C GLU A 759 -60.96 29.43 -114.28
N ARG A 760 -60.91 30.56 -113.56
CA ARG A 760 -61.40 31.85 -114.09
C ARG A 760 -60.58 32.34 -115.28
N LEU A 761 -59.25 32.28 -115.18
CA LEU A 761 -58.34 32.68 -116.25
C LEU A 761 -58.52 31.80 -117.50
N LEU A 762 -58.76 30.50 -117.32
CA LEU A 762 -59.03 29.57 -118.42
C LEU A 762 -60.35 29.87 -119.13
N VAL A 763 -61.41 30.22 -118.38
CA VAL A 763 -62.69 30.65 -118.96
C VAL A 763 -62.52 31.94 -119.76
N ASP A 764 -61.81 32.93 -119.20
CA ASP A 764 -61.54 34.20 -119.89
C ASP A 764 -60.69 33.99 -121.15
N ALA A 765 -59.64 33.16 -121.07
CA ALA A 765 -58.78 32.77 -122.18
C ALA A 765 -59.59 32.07 -123.30
N ALA A 766 -60.43 31.11 -122.95
CA ALA A 766 -61.31 30.43 -123.91
C ALA A 766 -62.30 31.40 -124.57
N GLY A 767 -62.82 32.37 -123.80
CA GLY A 767 -63.65 33.46 -124.31
C GLY A 767 -62.91 34.35 -125.31
N ARG A 768 -61.65 34.70 -125.02
CA ARG A 768 -60.79 35.49 -125.93
C ARG A 768 -60.49 34.73 -127.22
N VAL A 769 -60.07 33.47 -127.15
CA VAL A 769 -59.82 32.62 -128.33
C VAL A 769 -61.08 32.52 -129.20
N SER A 770 -62.24 32.29 -128.59
CA SER A 770 -63.53 32.22 -129.31
C SER A 770 -63.90 33.55 -129.99
N LYS A 771 -63.67 34.67 -129.30
CA LYS A 771 -63.89 36.01 -129.87
C LYS A 771 -62.92 36.30 -131.03
N GLN A 772 -61.66 35.92 -130.87
CA GLN A 772 -60.65 36.07 -131.92
C GLN A 772 -60.93 35.21 -133.13
N ARG A 773 -61.46 33.98 -132.96
CA ARG A 773 -61.97 33.17 -134.06
C ARG A 773 -63.04 33.90 -134.86
N ALA A 774 -64.05 34.42 -134.18
CA ALA A 774 -65.10 35.19 -134.85
C ALA A 774 -64.56 36.44 -135.57
N ASP A 775 -63.60 37.14 -134.96
CA ASP A 775 -62.96 38.32 -135.58
C ASP A 775 -62.09 37.95 -136.79
N LEU A 776 -61.29 36.89 -136.71
CA LEU A 776 -60.42 36.41 -137.79
C LEU A 776 -61.25 35.81 -138.94
N ASP A 777 -62.34 35.09 -138.66
CA ASP A 777 -63.27 34.61 -139.70
C ASP A 777 -63.94 35.79 -140.45
N ARG A 778 -64.30 36.86 -139.73
CA ARG A 778 -64.80 38.11 -140.34
C ARG A 778 -63.73 38.80 -141.19
N LEU A 779 -62.49 38.87 -140.70
CA LEU A 779 -61.36 39.43 -141.46
C LEU A 779 -61.06 38.61 -142.70
N LYS A 780 -61.11 37.28 -142.62
CA LYS A 780 -60.96 36.36 -143.76
C LYS A 780 -62.05 36.55 -144.80
N ALA A 781 -63.32 36.59 -144.39
CA ALA A 781 -64.43 36.86 -145.28
C ALA A 781 -64.28 38.24 -145.97
N ARG A 782 -63.85 39.26 -145.22
CA ARG A 782 -63.62 40.61 -145.76
C ARG A 782 -62.43 40.66 -146.72
N ASN A 783 -61.34 39.95 -146.43
CA ASN A 783 -60.16 39.87 -147.30
C ASN A 783 -60.50 39.15 -148.62
N ILE A 784 -61.25 38.04 -148.56
CA ILE A 784 -61.77 37.33 -149.75
C ILE A 784 -62.65 38.26 -150.60
N ALA A 785 -63.55 39.03 -149.97
CA ALA A 785 -64.42 39.97 -150.67
C ALA A 785 -63.65 41.11 -151.38
N GLN A 786 -62.48 41.49 -150.85
CA GLN A 786 -61.62 42.54 -151.42
C GLN A 786 -60.71 42.05 -152.58
N LYS A 787 -60.76 40.76 -152.96
CA LYS A 787 -60.11 40.17 -154.16
C LYS A 787 -58.62 40.48 -154.34
N SER A 788 -57.83 40.46 -153.27
CA SER A 788 -56.36 40.69 -153.36
C SER A 788 -55.61 39.46 -152.84
N PRO A 789 -54.82 38.73 -153.67
CA PRO A 789 -54.30 37.43 -153.25
C PRO A 789 -52.89 37.37 -152.63
N ALA A 790 -52.16 38.47 -152.37
CA ALA A 790 -50.82 38.35 -151.76
C ALA A 790 -50.28 39.67 -151.16
N ASP A 791 -50.58 39.96 -149.89
CA ASP A 791 -49.92 41.04 -149.14
C ASP A 791 -49.69 40.67 -147.67
N LYS A 792 -48.86 41.45 -146.98
CA LYS A 792 -48.48 41.24 -145.56
C LYS A 792 -49.68 41.13 -144.60
N GLY A 793 -50.83 41.73 -144.94
CA GLY A 793 -52.05 41.62 -144.14
C GLY A 793 -52.71 40.24 -144.29
N THR A 794 -52.60 39.63 -145.48
CA THR A 794 -53.03 38.26 -145.75
C THR A 794 -52.09 37.25 -145.10
N GLU A 795 -50.77 37.45 -145.18
CA GLU A 795 -49.77 36.61 -144.48
C GLU A 795 -49.99 36.63 -142.96
N ALA A 796 -50.19 37.81 -142.37
CA ALA A 796 -50.47 37.94 -140.95
C ALA A 796 -51.82 37.32 -140.55
N LEU A 797 -52.81 37.31 -141.45
CA LEU A 797 -54.09 36.65 -141.22
C LEU A 797 -53.95 35.12 -141.27
N ASP A 798 -53.21 34.58 -142.23
CA ASP A 798 -52.96 33.14 -142.33
C ASP A 798 -52.12 32.65 -141.14
N GLU A 799 -51.10 33.39 -140.74
CA GLU A 799 -50.33 33.11 -139.52
C GLU A 799 -51.22 33.19 -138.27
N ALA A 800 -52.10 34.20 -138.16
CA ALA A 800 -53.07 34.29 -137.06
C ALA A 800 -54.03 33.11 -137.03
N LEU A 801 -54.45 32.56 -138.19
CA LEU A 801 -55.32 31.39 -138.25
C LEU A 801 -54.59 30.10 -137.85
N ILE A 802 -53.29 29.97 -138.16
CA ILE A 802 -52.46 28.86 -137.69
C ILE A 802 -52.33 28.93 -136.17
N VAL A 803 -51.92 30.09 -135.64
CA VAL A 803 -51.76 30.30 -134.18
C VAL A 803 -53.10 30.15 -133.44
N LEU A 804 -54.21 30.49 -134.08
CA LEU A 804 -55.55 30.22 -133.57
C LEU A 804 -55.87 28.72 -133.52
N GLY A 805 -55.46 27.95 -134.54
CA GLY A 805 -55.56 26.49 -134.51
C GLY A 805 -54.78 25.88 -133.36
N ASP A 806 -53.56 26.36 -133.11
CA ASP A 806 -52.74 25.96 -131.96
C ASP A 806 -53.44 26.36 -130.63
N ALA A 807 -54.00 27.56 -130.55
CA ALA A 807 -54.75 28.03 -129.38
C ALA A 807 -56.01 27.20 -129.13
N GLU A 808 -56.75 26.82 -130.17
CA GLU A 808 -57.94 25.98 -130.07
C GLU A 808 -57.58 24.55 -129.66
N HIS A 809 -56.48 24.00 -130.20
CA HIS A 809 -55.97 22.70 -129.79
C HIS A 809 -55.57 22.67 -128.32
N LEU A 810 -54.78 23.67 -127.88
CA LEU A 810 -54.38 23.83 -126.48
C LEU A 810 -55.58 24.09 -125.57
N ARG A 811 -56.58 24.87 -126.01
CA ARG A 811 -57.85 25.06 -125.27
C ARG A 811 -58.56 23.73 -125.07
N ASP A 812 -58.69 22.94 -126.13
CA ASP A 812 -59.43 21.67 -126.08
C ASP A 812 -58.67 20.63 -125.25
N GLU A 813 -57.33 20.64 -125.29
CA GLU A 813 -56.47 19.81 -124.44
C GLU A 813 -56.59 20.22 -122.96
N VAL A 814 -56.52 21.52 -122.65
CA VAL A 814 -56.75 22.03 -121.28
C VAL A 814 -58.16 21.73 -120.82
N LYS A 815 -59.19 21.84 -121.68
CA LYS A 815 -60.57 21.49 -121.34
C LYS A 815 -60.74 19.99 -121.07
N ARG A 816 -60.03 19.13 -121.81
CA ARG A 816 -60.02 17.66 -121.61
C ARG A 816 -59.38 17.28 -120.28
N LEU A 817 -58.29 17.95 -119.92
CA LEU A 817 -57.51 17.67 -118.72
C LEU A 817 -58.04 18.40 -117.47
N GLY A 818 -58.86 19.44 -117.65
CA GLY A 818 -59.40 20.25 -116.57
C GLY A 818 -58.29 20.81 -115.67
N SER A 819 -58.49 20.75 -114.36
CA SER A 819 -57.50 21.17 -113.36
C SER A 819 -56.26 20.27 -113.24
N GLU A 820 -56.19 19.19 -114.03
CA GLU A 820 -55.04 18.28 -114.09
C GLU A 820 -54.17 18.54 -115.33
N ALA A 821 -54.44 19.61 -116.08
CA ALA A 821 -53.58 20.00 -117.19
C ALA A 821 -52.13 20.21 -116.69
N PRO A 822 -51.13 19.59 -117.36
CA PRO A 822 -49.73 19.84 -117.04
C PRO A 822 -49.40 21.32 -117.11
N LEU A 823 -48.57 21.80 -116.18
CA LEU A 823 -48.14 23.20 -116.12
C LEU A 823 -47.59 23.72 -117.46
N ALA A 824 -46.88 22.85 -118.18
CA ALA A 824 -46.35 23.15 -119.51
C ALA A 824 -47.45 23.43 -120.54
N THR A 825 -48.56 22.70 -120.50
CA THR A 825 -49.72 22.87 -121.41
C THR A 825 -50.48 24.15 -121.08
N LEU A 826 -50.69 24.46 -119.79
CA LEU A 826 -51.31 25.70 -119.34
C LEU A 826 -50.48 26.93 -119.77
N LYS A 827 -49.16 26.88 -119.52
CA LYS A 827 -48.25 27.96 -119.92
C LYS A 827 -48.26 28.19 -121.43
N ALA A 828 -48.16 27.11 -122.22
CA ALA A 828 -48.25 27.20 -123.68
C ALA A 828 -49.58 27.82 -124.14
N TYR A 829 -50.70 27.47 -123.49
CA TYR A 829 -52.01 28.03 -123.82
C TYR A 829 -52.08 29.54 -123.55
N PHE A 830 -51.60 30.00 -122.38
CA PHE A 830 -51.59 31.42 -122.04
C PHE A 830 -50.58 32.23 -122.87
N ASP A 831 -49.43 31.67 -123.24
CA ASP A 831 -48.42 32.33 -124.07
C ASP A 831 -48.89 32.56 -125.52
N VAL A 832 -49.74 31.67 -126.04
CA VAL A 832 -50.27 31.75 -127.41
C VAL A 832 -51.28 32.90 -127.57
N ILE A 833 -52.02 33.27 -126.51
CA ILE A 833 -53.09 34.28 -126.59
C ILE A 833 -52.56 35.69 -126.93
N PRO A 834 -51.52 36.24 -126.26
CA PRO A 834 -50.94 37.53 -126.65
C PRO A 834 -50.37 37.52 -128.06
N LYS A 835 -49.76 36.40 -128.49
CA LYS A 835 -49.24 36.24 -129.85
C LYS A 835 -50.38 36.32 -130.87
N LEU A 836 -51.50 35.66 -130.59
CA LEU A 836 -52.71 35.70 -131.41
C LEU A 836 -53.36 37.10 -131.43
N GLU A 837 -53.41 37.80 -130.27
CA GLU A 837 -53.88 39.19 -130.17
C GLU A 837 -53.06 40.14 -131.05
N LYS A 838 -51.72 40.00 -131.01
CA LYS A 838 -50.79 40.80 -131.80
C LYS A 838 -50.96 40.55 -133.29
N LEU A 839 -50.98 39.29 -133.73
CA LEU A 839 -51.16 38.92 -135.14
C LEU A 839 -52.52 39.36 -135.67
N ARG A 840 -53.59 39.18 -134.89
CA ARG A 840 -54.92 39.74 -135.20
C ARG A 840 -54.87 41.27 -135.34
N GLY A 841 -54.18 41.96 -134.44
CA GLY A 841 -54.01 43.42 -134.49
C GLY A 841 -53.32 43.88 -135.77
N VAL A 842 -52.28 43.17 -136.21
CA VAL A 842 -51.58 43.42 -137.48
C VAL A 842 -52.49 43.17 -138.69
N ALA A 843 -53.21 42.04 -138.71
CA ALA A 843 -54.18 41.72 -139.77
C ALA A 843 -55.32 42.75 -139.83
N TYR A 844 -55.90 43.11 -138.67
CA TYR A 844 -56.96 44.11 -138.56
C TYR A 844 -56.47 45.50 -139.00
N GLY A 845 -55.26 45.90 -138.61
CA GLY A 845 -54.64 47.16 -139.02
C GLY A 845 -54.39 47.22 -140.53
N ALA A 846 -53.84 46.17 -141.12
CA ALA A 846 -53.55 46.11 -142.56
C ALA A 846 -54.83 46.05 -143.44
N ILE A 847 -55.87 45.35 -142.97
CA ILE A 847 -57.14 45.18 -143.68
C ILE A 847 -58.05 46.42 -143.49
N ASN A 848 -58.08 47.04 -142.30
CA ASN A 848 -58.89 48.23 -142.05
C ASN A 848 -58.21 49.55 -142.41
N ALA A 849 -56.87 49.65 -142.47
CA ALA A 849 -56.22 50.83 -143.04
C ALA A 849 -56.64 51.08 -144.51
N ARG A 850 -57.02 50.01 -145.23
CA ARG A 850 -57.67 50.11 -146.55
C ARG A 850 -59.11 50.60 -146.49
N GLY A 851 -59.87 50.22 -145.47
CA GLY A 851 -61.23 50.74 -145.23
C GLY A 851 -61.27 52.17 -144.67
N ALA A 852 -60.24 52.59 -143.93
CA ALA A 852 -60.16 53.87 -143.26
C ALA A 852 -59.79 55.05 -144.18
N MET A 853 -59.21 54.80 -145.38
CA MET A 853 -59.10 55.84 -146.41
C MET A 853 -60.46 56.24 -147.04
N ALA A 854 -61.56 55.55 -146.72
CA ALA A 854 -62.92 55.89 -147.12
C ALA A 854 -63.75 56.65 -146.06
N MET A 855 -63.22 56.90 -144.86
CA MET A 855 -63.94 57.64 -143.79
C MET A 855 -63.02 58.59 -143.01
N LEU A 856 -62.66 59.71 -143.62
CA LEU A 856 -62.22 60.92 -142.91
C LEU A 856 -63.43 61.85 -142.73
N LYS A 857 -64.10 61.85 -141.56
CA LYS A 857 -64.94 62.96 -141.00
C LYS A 857 -65.80 62.50 -139.80
N SER A 858 -65.34 62.76 -138.56
CA SER A 858 -66.18 63.31 -137.47
C SER A 858 -65.34 63.56 -136.19
N GLN A 859 -64.77 64.76 -136.09
CA GLN A 859 -64.22 65.33 -134.84
C GLN A 859 -65.25 66.34 -134.29
N SER A 860 -65.87 66.07 -133.12
CA SER A 860 -66.57 67.12 -132.34
C SER A 860 -66.98 66.78 -130.89
N SER A 861 -66.48 65.72 -130.22
CA SER A 861 -66.87 65.44 -128.81
C SER A 861 -65.80 65.73 -127.74
N MET A 862 -64.52 65.96 -128.08
CA MET A 862 -63.43 66.06 -127.08
C MET A 862 -63.19 67.45 -126.44
N LYS A 863 -64.16 68.38 -126.51
CA LYS A 863 -63.99 69.74 -125.93
C LYS A 863 -64.70 69.97 -124.58
N LYS A 864 -65.58 69.05 -124.12
CA LYS A 864 -66.30 69.21 -122.83
C LYS A 864 -65.57 68.59 -121.62
N ASP A 865 -64.71 67.59 -121.82
CA ASP A 865 -64.07 66.85 -120.71
C ASP A 865 -62.85 67.53 -120.07
N ALA A 866 -62.10 68.34 -120.84
CA ALA A 866 -60.88 68.95 -120.34
C ALA A 866 -61.13 70.01 -119.24
N ALA A 867 -62.25 70.74 -119.30
CA ALA A 867 -62.61 71.75 -118.31
C ALA A 867 -63.10 71.10 -116.99
N SER A 868 -63.84 69.99 -117.08
CA SER A 868 -64.31 69.25 -115.90
C SER A 868 -63.15 68.62 -115.14
N ARG A 869 -62.18 68.02 -115.85
CA ARG A 869 -60.98 67.43 -115.24
C ARG A 869 -60.08 68.45 -114.55
N ARG A 870 -59.98 69.68 -115.06
CA ARG A 870 -59.22 70.76 -114.39
C ARG A 870 -59.83 71.13 -113.04
N LYS A 871 -61.15 71.32 -113.00
CA LYS A 871 -61.87 71.68 -111.76
C LYS A 871 -61.77 70.57 -110.71
N GLU A 872 -61.78 69.31 -111.15
CA GLU A 872 -61.57 68.16 -110.28
C GLU A 872 -60.13 68.09 -109.74
N CYS A 873 -59.11 68.33 -110.58
CA CYS A 873 -57.71 68.36 -110.16
C CYS A 873 -57.42 69.50 -109.18
N GLU A 874 -58.02 70.67 -109.38
CA GLU A 874 -57.91 71.82 -108.48
C GLU A 874 -58.52 71.54 -107.10
N ALA A 875 -59.71 70.92 -107.06
CA ALA A 875 -60.34 70.50 -105.81
C ALA A 875 -59.51 69.41 -105.08
N LYS A 876 -58.94 68.45 -105.81
CA LYS A 876 -58.07 67.41 -105.25
C LYS A 876 -56.79 68.00 -104.66
N LEU A 877 -56.10 68.89 -105.36
CA LEU A 877 -54.90 69.55 -104.81
C LEU A 877 -55.22 70.41 -103.59
N ALA A 878 -56.37 71.10 -103.56
CA ALA A 878 -56.80 71.85 -102.38
C ALA A 878 -57.05 70.93 -101.16
N ALA A 879 -57.67 69.76 -101.37
CA ALA A 879 -57.87 68.77 -100.31
C ALA A 879 -56.53 68.17 -99.82
N LEU A 880 -55.61 67.87 -100.74
CA LEU A 880 -54.27 67.36 -100.38
C LEU A 880 -53.46 68.37 -99.58
N ARG A 881 -53.57 69.68 -99.86
CA ARG A 881 -52.94 70.72 -99.04
C ARG A 881 -53.46 70.72 -97.60
N ALA A 882 -54.77 70.56 -97.42
CA ALA A 882 -55.36 70.51 -96.08
C ALA A 882 -54.87 69.28 -95.30
N GLN A 883 -54.85 68.11 -95.94
CA GLN A 883 -54.31 66.88 -95.35
C GLN A 883 -52.83 66.99 -95.03
N LEU A 884 -52.06 67.64 -95.91
CA LEU A 884 -50.63 67.80 -95.69
C LEU A 884 -50.32 68.77 -94.55
N ALA A 885 -51.11 69.84 -94.40
CA ALA A 885 -51.02 70.74 -93.24
C ALA A 885 -51.37 70.02 -91.93
N GLU A 886 -52.37 69.13 -91.94
CA GLU A 886 -52.71 68.30 -90.78
C GLU A 886 -51.56 67.33 -90.42
N LEU A 887 -50.95 66.68 -91.41
CA LEU A 887 -49.80 65.81 -91.18
C LEU A 887 -48.55 66.55 -90.70
N GLN A 888 -48.31 67.77 -91.19
CA GLN A 888 -47.25 68.65 -90.67
C GLN A 888 -47.52 69.04 -89.22
N MET A 889 -48.75 69.43 -88.89
CA MET A 889 -49.12 69.76 -87.52
C MET A 889 -48.95 68.55 -86.58
N ARG A 890 -49.35 67.35 -87.01
CA ARG A 890 -49.11 66.11 -86.24
C ARG A 890 -47.63 65.80 -86.05
N GLN A 891 -46.80 66.11 -87.06
CA GLN A 891 -45.35 65.97 -86.91
C GLN A 891 -44.80 66.98 -85.89
N ASP A 892 -45.24 68.23 -85.95
CA ASP A 892 -44.81 69.27 -85.02
C ASP A 892 -45.26 68.95 -83.57
N ASP A 893 -46.49 68.47 -83.39
CA ASP A 893 -47.01 68.01 -82.10
C ASP A 893 -46.18 66.83 -81.56
N TRP A 894 -45.87 65.85 -82.42
CA TRP A 894 -45.02 64.71 -82.05
C TRP A 894 -43.62 65.18 -81.61
N VAL A 895 -43.03 66.13 -82.33
CA VAL A 895 -41.72 66.71 -82.00
C VAL A 895 -41.75 67.50 -80.69
N ALA A 896 -42.84 68.22 -80.44
CA ALA A 896 -43.01 68.97 -79.20
C ALA A 896 -43.12 68.06 -77.97
N GLU A 897 -43.78 66.90 -78.11
CA GLU A 897 -44.02 65.96 -77.02
C GLU A 897 -42.84 64.99 -76.78
N HIS A 898 -42.12 64.61 -77.84
CA HIS A 898 -41.12 63.53 -77.79
C HIS A 898 -39.69 63.96 -78.17
N GLY A 899 -39.48 65.23 -78.56
CA GLY A 899 -38.18 65.77 -78.97
C GLY A 899 -37.93 65.67 -80.49
N GLU A 900 -36.72 66.07 -80.92
CA GLU A 900 -36.38 66.09 -82.37
C GLU A 900 -36.49 64.69 -83.02
N PRO A 901 -37.03 64.60 -84.26
CA PRO A 901 -37.06 63.32 -84.98
C PRO A 901 -35.64 62.85 -85.25
N PRO A 902 -35.34 61.55 -85.12
CA PRO A 902 -34.03 61.03 -85.49
C PRO A 902 -33.75 61.30 -86.98
N GLU A 903 -32.52 61.73 -87.28
CA GLU A 903 -32.09 61.96 -88.66
C GLU A 903 -32.29 60.68 -89.51
N GLY A 904 -33.08 60.79 -90.58
CA GLY A 904 -33.39 59.67 -91.47
C GLY A 904 -34.72 58.93 -91.20
N ASP A 905 -35.55 59.45 -90.29
CA ASP A 905 -36.89 58.92 -90.05
C ASP A 905 -37.75 58.88 -91.34
N LYS A 906 -38.34 57.71 -91.61
CA LYS A 906 -39.13 57.42 -92.81
C LYS A 906 -40.40 58.28 -92.88
N ALA A 907 -41.03 58.57 -91.74
CA ALA A 907 -42.23 59.41 -91.72
C ALA A 907 -41.89 60.86 -92.13
N THR A 908 -40.78 61.38 -91.61
CA THR A 908 -40.25 62.71 -91.98
C THR A 908 -39.86 62.78 -93.46
N ALA A 909 -39.21 61.74 -94.01
CA ALA A 909 -38.85 61.69 -95.42
C ALA A 909 -40.08 61.58 -96.35
N ALA A 910 -41.07 60.77 -95.96
CA ALA A 910 -42.32 60.61 -96.70
C ALA A 910 -43.14 61.90 -96.73
N LEU A 911 -43.18 62.66 -95.62
CA LEU A 911 -43.86 63.94 -95.60
C LEU A 911 -43.18 64.98 -96.51
N LYS A 912 -41.84 65.03 -96.52
CA LYS A 912 -41.08 65.90 -97.44
C LYS A 912 -41.34 65.56 -98.91
N ASP A 913 -41.40 64.28 -99.26
CA ASP A 913 -41.72 63.82 -100.61
C ASP A 913 -43.18 64.17 -101.00
N ALA A 914 -44.13 64.03 -100.08
CA ALA A 914 -45.52 64.43 -100.28
C ALA A 914 -45.66 65.93 -100.56
N ILE A 915 -44.92 66.78 -99.82
CA ILE A 915 -44.89 68.24 -100.05
C ILE A 915 -44.44 68.53 -101.48
N ALA A 916 -43.28 67.97 -101.87
CA ALA A 916 -42.70 68.22 -103.19
C ALA A 916 -43.61 67.76 -104.34
N LYS A 917 -44.34 66.65 -104.17
CA LYS A 917 -45.25 66.12 -105.19
C LYS A 917 -46.54 66.93 -105.30
N VAL A 918 -47.09 67.43 -104.19
CA VAL A 918 -48.22 68.37 -104.21
C VAL A 918 -47.83 69.65 -104.95
N GLU A 919 -46.65 70.22 -104.65
CA GLU A 919 -46.12 71.40 -105.35
C GLU A 919 -45.93 71.14 -106.85
N ALA A 920 -45.38 69.98 -107.23
CA ALA A 920 -45.25 69.59 -108.63
C ALA A 920 -46.60 69.46 -109.35
N GLY A 921 -47.61 68.91 -108.68
CA GLY A 921 -48.99 68.85 -109.16
C GLY A 921 -49.59 70.24 -109.41
N GLU A 922 -49.32 71.20 -108.54
CA GLU A 922 -49.77 72.59 -108.71
C GLU A 922 -49.10 73.30 -109.88
N VAL A 923 -47.80 73.08 -110.07
CA VAL A 923 -47.08 73.60 -111.23
C VAL A 923 -47.65 73.01 -112.52
N ALA A 924 -47.98 71.72 -112.54
CA ALA A 924 -48.62 71.07 -113.67
C ALA A 924 -50.03 71.63 -113.94
N LEU A 925 -50.82 71.87 -112.89
CA LEU A 925 -52.13 72.52 -112.98
C LEU A 925 -52.01 73.92 -113.60
N LYS A 926 -51.09 74.76 -113.12
CA LYS A 926 -50.82 76.11 -113.65
C LYS A 926 -50.44 76.08 -115.13
N ARG A 927 -49.51 75.20 -115.53
CA ARG A 927 -49.13 75.03 -116.96
C ARG A 927 -50.32 74.59 -117.83
N SER A 928 -51.21 73.77 -117.29
CA SER A 928 -52.43 73.35 -118.00
C SER A 928 -53.44 74.49 -118.18
N MET A 929 -53.44 75.49 -117.28
CA MET A 929 -54.27 76.70 -117.39
C MET A 929 -53.72 77.65 -118.45
N GLU A 930 -52.39 77.77 -118.56
CA GLU A 930 -51.72 78.57 -119.60
C GLU A 930 -51.88 77.99 -121.01
N HIS A 931 -52.06 76.67 -121.13
CA HIS A 931 -52.24 75.98 -122.41
C HIS A 931 -53.56 75.19 -122.47
N PRO A 932 -54.72 75.88 -122.57
CA PRO A 932 -56.01 75.27 -122.32
C PRO A 932 -56.44 74.21 -123.35
N HIS A 933 -55.77 74.14 -124.51
CA HIS A 933 -56.09 73.21 -125.61
C HIS A 933 -55.10 72.04 -125.76
N SER A 934 -54.07 71.95 -124.91
CA SER A 934 -53.13 70.84 -124.95
C SER A 934 -53.67 69.63 -124.18
N ALA A 935 -53.99 68.56 -124.90
CA ALA A 935 -54.37 67.27 -124.29
C ALA A 935 -53.22 66.67 -123.47
N GLU A 936 -51.98 66.93 -123.90
CA GLU A 936 -50.75 66.49 -123.22
C GLU A 936 -50.58 67.19 -121.87
N ALA A 937 -50.82 68.51 -121.81
CA ALA A 937 -50.78 69.26 -120.56
C ALA A 937 -51.88 68.81 -119.58
N ALA A 938 -53.06 68.45 -120.09
CA ALA A 938 -54.15 67.93 -119.25
C ALA A 938 -53.87 66.52 -118.71
N SER A 939 -53.22 65.66 -119.51
CA SER A 939 -52.82 64.31 -119.08
C SER A 939 -51.69 64.35 -118.05
N MET A 940 -50.69 65.20 -118.26
CA MET A 940 -49.57 65.36 -117.33
C MET A 940 -50.02 65.91 -115.98
N MET A 941 -50.97 66.86 -115.97
CA MET A 941 -51.61 67.34 -114.73
C MET A 941 -52.30 66.20 -113.97
N GLY A 942 -53.13 65.38 -114.63
CA GLY A 942 -53.83 64.27 -113.96
C GLY A 942 -52.87 63.28 -113.29
N SER A 943 -51.82 62.87 -114.01
CA SER A 943 -50.79 61.97 -113.48
C SER A 943 -50.03 62.56 -112.29
N LYS A 944 -49.68 63.86 -112.33
CA LYS A 944 -48.98 64.51 -111.20
C LYS A 944 -49.87 64.71 -109.97
N VAL A 945 -51.16 64.95 -110.16
CA VAL A 945 -52.11 65.00 -109.04
C VAL A 945 -52.30 63.60 -108.43
N GLU A 946 -52.36 62.53 -109.21
CA GLU A 946 -52.42 61.15 -108.69
C GLU A 946 -51.15 60.75 -107.94
N GLU A 947 -49.96 61.11 -108.44
CA GLU A 947 -48.69 60.92 -107.71
C GLU A 947 -48.71 61.64 -106.35
N ALA A 948 -49.28 62.85 -106.30
CA ALA A 948 -49.42 63.62 -105.05
C ALA A 948 -50.43 62.96 -104.08
N VAL A 949 -51.55 62.42 -104.57
CA VAL A 949 -52.52 61.68 -103.74
C VAL A 949 -51.85 60.48 -103.07
N ILE A 950 -51.10 59.68 -103.83
CA ILE A 950 -50.42 58.49 -103.31
C ILE A 950 -49.37 58.89 -102.27
N ALA A 951 -48.59 59.95 -102.53
CA ALA A 951 -47.54 60.39 -101.62
C ALA A 951 -48.10 60.91 -100.27
N VAL A 952 -49.21 61.67 -100.29
CA VAL A 952 -49.87 62.13 -99.06
C VAL A 952 -50.44 60.96 -98.25
N ALA A 953 -51.04 59.97 -98.91
CA ALA A 953 -51.53 58.77 -98.22
C ALA A 953 -50.40 57.97 -97.56
N LEU A 954 -49.27 57.78 -98.26
CA LEU A 954 -48.10 57.11 -97.72
C LEU A 954 -47.47 57.86 -96.54
N ALA A 955 -47.43 59.20 -96.60
CA ALA A 955 -46.97 60.01 -95.47
C ALA A 955 -47.88 59.85 -94.24
N GLY A 956 -49.20 59.81 -94.42
CA GLY A 956 -50.16 59.58 -93.33
C GLY A 956 -50.05 58.18 -92.72
N GLN A 957 -49.81 57.16 -93.54
CA GLN A 957 -49.57 55.80 -93.06
C GLN A 957 -48.25 55.72 -92.26
N ALA A 958 -47.17 56.31 -92.76
CA ALA A 958 -45.87 56.30 -92.08
C ALA A 958 -45.92 57.03 -90.73
N MET A 959 -46.67 58.13 -90.62
CA MET A 959 -46.92 58.81 -89.34
C MET A 959 -47.71 57.93 -88.36
N SER A 960 -48.75 57.22 -88.84
CA SER A 960 -49.56 56.34 -87.98
C SER A 960 -48.77 55.12 -87.49
N GLU A 961 -47.95 54.51 -88.34
CA GLU A 961 -47.06 53.39 -87.97
C GLU A 961 -46.04 53.81 -86.91
N ARG A 962 -45.52 55.05 -86.99
CA ARG A 962 -44.61 55.61 -86.00
C ARG A 962 -45.28 55.76 -84.63
N GLU A 963 -46.49 56.30 -84.60
CA GLU A 963 -47.26 56.46 -83.35
C GLU A 963 -47.59 55.11 -82.71
N ILE A 964 -47.94 54.09 -83.51
CA ILE A 964 -48.22 52.73 -83.02
C ILE A 964 -46.94 52.10 -82.43
N ARG A 965 -45.82 52.17 -83.16
CA ARG A 965 -44.56 51.58 -82.69
C ARG A 965 -44.09 52.23 -81.38
N HIS A 966 -44.22 53.55 -81.26
CA HIS A 966 -43.88 54.23 -80.01
C HIS A 966 -44.75 53.76 -78.83
N ARG A 967 -46.06 53.57 -79.03
CA ARG A 967 -46.93 53.00 -77.97
C ARG A 967 -46.50 51.59 -77.57
N GLU A 968 -46.21 50.73 -78.54
CA GLU A 968 -45.72 49.37 -78.26
C GLU A 968 -44.38 49.37 -77.50
N GLU A 969 -43.47 50.28 -77.84
CA GLU A 969 -42.20 50.45 -77.12
C GLU A 969 -42.42 50.95 -75.68
N THR A 970 -43.41 51.83 -75.47
CA THR A 970 -43.75 52.36 -74.14
C THR A 970 -44.44 51.30 -73.27
N ASP A 971 -45.42 50.57 -73.81
CA ASP A 971 -46.13 49.48 -73.13
C ASP A 971 -45.17 48.34 -72.76
N ASN A 972 -44.23 48.03 -73.65
CA ASN A 972 -43.17 47.06 -73.36
C ASN A 972 -42.22 47.55 -72.27
N ALA A 973 -41.86 48.83 -72.23
CA ALA A 973 -41.01 49.39 -71.19
C ALA A 973 -41.69 49.35 -69.80
N GLU A 974 -43.01 49.60 -69.73
CA GLU A 974 -43.79 49.45 -68.49
C GLU A 974 -43.87 48.00 -68.03
N LEU A 975 -44.12 47.06 -68.95
CA LEU A 975 -44.07 45.62 -68.68
C LEU A 975 -42.69 45.18 -68.14
N TYR A 976 -41.61 45.64 -68.75
CA TYR A 976 -40.26 45.36 -68.26
C TYR A 976 -40.02 45.95 -66.86
N ALA A 977 -40.49 47.16 -66.59
CA ALA A 977 -40.36 47.77 -65.27
C ALA A 977 -41.13 46.98 -64.19
N ASP A 978 -42.31 46.45 -64.52
CA ASP A 978 -43.10 45.65 -63.59
C ASP A 978 -42.54 44.24 -63.37
N VAL A 979 -41.94 43.63 -64.40
CA VAL A 979 -41.17 42.39 -64.25
C VAL A 979 -39.97 42.61 -63.32
N VAL A 980 -39.23 43.71 -63.49
CA VAL A 980 -38.09 44.05 -62.61
C VAL A 980 -38.54 44.27 -61.16
N LYS A 981 -39.70 44.91 -60.92
CA LYS A 981 -40.28 45.03 -59.57
C LYS A 981 -40.70 43.69 -58.99
N ALA A 982 -41.29 42.81 -59.81
CA ALA A 982 -41.70 41.47 -59.38
C ALA A 982 -40.48 40.61 -58.99
N GLU A 983 -39.39 40.68 -59.77
CA GLU A 983 -38.12 40.01 -59.44
C GLU A 983 -37.51 40.53 -58.14
N ALA A 984 -37.51 41.85 -57.93
CA ALA A 984 -37.02 42.45 -56.68
C ALA A 984 -37.85 41.97 -55.48
N ARG A 985 -39.18 41.90 -55.63
CA ARG A 985 -40.08 41.41 -54.57
C ARG A 985 -39.88 39.92 -54.28
N LEU A 986 -39.65 39.11 -55.31
CA LEU A 986 -39.36 37.69 -55.15
C LEU A 986 -38.05 37.47 -54.37
N LYS A 987 -37.00 38.24 -54.67
CA LYS A 987 -35.73 38.18 -53.91
C LYS A 987 -35.92 38.54 -52.44
N GLU A 988 -36.69 39.58 -52.15
CA GLU A 988 -37.00 39.98 -50.77
C GLU A 988 -37.75 38.86 -50.00
N LEU A 989 -38.72 38.19 -50.64
CA LEU A 989 -39.46 37.08 -50.04
C LEU A 989 -38.58 35.86 -49.79
N ILE A 990 -37.63 35.57 -50.69
CA ILE A 990 -36.65 34.48 -50.50
C ILE A 990 -35.76 34.78 -49.29
N GLU A 991 -35.25 36.01 -49.17
CA GLU A 991 -34.43 36.41 -48.02
C GLU A 991 -35.21 36.34 -46.69
N GLN A 992 -36.49 36.72 -46.70
CA GLN A 992 -37.37 36.59 -45.53
C GLN A 992 -37.59 35.13 -45.12
N ARG A 993 -37.86 34.24 -46.09
CA ARG A 993 -37.97 32.79 -45.84
C ARG A 993 -36.69 32.24 -45.23
N ASP A 994 -35.54 32.55 -45.82
CA ASP A 994 -34.25 32.03 -45.37
C ASP A 994 -33.90 32.53 -43.96
N SER A 995 -34.25 33.78 -43.63
CA SER A 995 -34.13 34.31 -42.27
C SER A 995 -35.04 33.62 -41.26
N LEU A 996 -36.28 33.28 -41.65
CA LEU A 996 -37.23 32.55 -40.80
C LEU A 996 -36.78 31.10 -40.56
N LEU A 997 -36.31 30.41 -41.60
CA LEU A 997 -35.74 29.06 -41.48
C LEU A 997 -34.51 29.06 -40.54
N ALA A 998 -33.63 30.06 -40.66
CA ALA A 998 -32.49 30.20 -39.76
C ALA A 998 -32.92 30.38 -38.28
N ARG A 999 -33.97 31.19 -38.03
CA ARG A 999 -34.50 31.39 -36.68
C ARG A 999 -35.20 30.15 -36.12
N ASN A 1000 -35.97 29.43 -36.92
CA ASN A 1000 -36.65 28.21 -36.49
C ASN A 1000 -35.63 27.11 -36.12
N LYS A 1001 -34.55 27.02 -36.88
CA LYS A 1001 -33.40 26.14 -36.58
C LYS A 1001 -32.71 26.50 -35.27
N GLU A 1002 -32.54 27.78 -34.95
CA GLU A 1002 -31.99 28.22 -33.66
C GLU A 1002 -32.97 27.98 -32.49
N ALA A 1003 -34.28 28.05 -32.75
CA ALA A 1003 -35.33 27.83 -31.75
C ALA A 1003 -35.71 26.36 -31.52
N GLY A 1004 -35.19 25.42 -32.32
CA GLY A 1004 -35.52 23.99 -32.23
C GLY A 1004 -36.97 23.66 -32.58
N GLN A 1005 -37.63 24.53 -33.35
CA GLN A 1005 -39.00 24.31 -33.84
C GLN A 1005 -38.98 23.56 -35.19
N PRO A 1006 -39.96 22.69 -35.47
CA PRO A 1006 -40.06 21.98 -36.75
C PRO A 1006 -40.19 22.97 -37.91
N ASP A 1007 -39.49 22.69 -39.02
CA ASP A 1007 -39.36 23.57 -40.20
C ASP A 1007 -40.68 23.80 -40.96
N ASP A 1008 -41.74 23.09 -40.60
CA ASP A 1008 -43.04 23.10 -41.28
C ASP A 1008 -43.70 24.49 -41.26
N ASP A 1009 -43.54 25.26 -40.18
CA ASP A 1009 -44.19 26.59 -40.01
C ASP A 1009 -43.45 27.74 -40.74
N ALA A 1010 -42.17 27.59 -41.09
CA ALA A 1010 -41.42 28.57 -41.91
C ALA A 1010 -41.42 28.21 -43.41
N THR A 1011 -41.82 26.97 -43.74
CA THR A 1011 -41.96 26.48 -45.11
C THR A 1011 -43.33 26.84 -45.70
N ALA A 1012 -44.37 26.94 -44.86
CA ALA A 1012 -45.68 27.49 -45.20
C ALA A 1012 -45.64 29.02 -45.29
#